data_AF-G7GSW9-F1
#
_entry.id   AF-G7GSW9-F1
#
_cell.length_a   1.000
_cell.length_b   1.000
_cell.length_c   1.000
_cell.angle_alpha   90.00
_cell.angle_beta   90.00
_cell.angle_gamma   90.00
#
_symmetry.space_group_name_H-M   'P 1'
#
loop_
_entity.id
_entity.type
_entity.pdbx_description
1 polymer ?
#
loop_
_entity_poly.entity_id
_entity_poly.type
_entity_poly.pdbx_seq_one_letter_code
_entity_poly.pdbx_strand_id
1 'polypeptide(L)'
;MLNPKIARAKSHLNKIWGRTKGYAFLEFKHKDDPEGKRWIIKKFQWPAEKAQVISTLEQYAPDHHCFYCPNVMRTDKRSLGNAVKRPWAWLDQDSPVVDASFFEEFPPTITIQSGTPGHTQRFWRVDLESSEQLHEVCKGIGETVGCGNDKKADNDLFRVPGTFNFKHAKPPMVEVIERRPTVRCDVAALYAAVSAQDHVRTRQSASHAIDAQKPAQVPRKASKLGRALRDTVTGDGTGRGKRTYATVALCVEEGYSLPETLWLMDSYEPGLDKYDRYPGGLPKQIGVCYDTKLQKDTTPANEDDISGDMEDEEYIVESADEGEMTLQRWLWQDWLPLGDLSLIAGYEESMKSSVCLWASAEVTRGRFDGEYRGQAKGVLYIAAEDSWESTIKPRLVANGADMSKVFRFRPPGSRRAYVNVVKSLELIRKIIREKNIGLIVLDPISGVLGDTNVEKEEPLRDALIPIIDMAEDTGVALLGIKHFTKLESTDPAKLMGGNRAWSYIARATIMVVADPNNTDDEARIIEVHKSNLVRKPKPQRFKPQLHTLRIEGQEVGIPAVCWEGESDIGVEEALRIALGRKRAQERGQESSKPKRPKAQDWLHAFLLDNGPTKRTEVIDSHTEIMEEQEFTPYSESTLDRAWKALGDLGFHGQARRTSDGEAIWSVLGRDGDVEMAG
;
A
#
# COMPACT_ATOMS: atom_id res chain seq x y z
N MET A 1 -15.99 22.04 36.73
CA MET A 1 -16.69 20.74 36.90
C MET A 1 -16.61 20.01 35.57
N LEU A 2 -16.23 18.72 35.57
CA LEU A 2 -16.15 17.93 34.33
C LEU A 2 -17.54 17.81 33.69
N ASN A 3 -17.60 17.85 32.35
CA ASN A 3 -18.83 17.51 31.62
C ASN A 3 -19.32 16.12 32.10
N PRO A 4 -20.56 15.98 32.60
CA PRO A 4 -21.07 14.72 33.15
C PRO A 4 -20.90 13.52 32.21
N LYS A 5 -20.90 13.77 30.89
CA LYS A 5 -20.69 12.75 29.85
C LYS A 5 -19.24 12.27 29.80
N ILE A 6 -18.27 13.19 29.88
CA ILE A 6 -16.84 12.86 29.89
C ILE A 6 -16.41 12.22 31.22
N ALA A 7 -17.12 12.49 32.31
CA ALA A 7 -16.92 11.78 33.58
C ALA A 7 -17.11 10.26 33.44
N ARG A 8 -18.04 9.82 32.57
CA ARG A 8 -18.26 8.39 32.25
C ARG A 8 -17.08 7.79 31.48
N ALA A 9 -16.57 8.52 30.47
CA ALA A 9 -15.36 8.14 29.73
C ALA A 9 -14.16 7.98 30.67
N LYS A 10 -13.94 8.96 31.55
CA LYS A 10 -12.88 8.95 32.56
C LYS A 10 -12.98 7.72 33.47
N SER A 11 -14.17 7.43 34.00
CA SER A 11 -14.39 6.27 34.88
C SER A 11 -14.10 4.95 34.15
N HIS A 12 -14.56 4.84 32.90
CA HIS A 12 -14.36 3.66 32.07
C HIS A 12 -12.88 3.41 31.75
N LEU A 13 -12.17 4.40 31.19
CA LEU A 13 -10.76 4.26 30.79
C LEU A 13 -9.84 3.98 31.98
N ASN A 14 -10.09 4.59 33.13
CA ASN A 14 -9.37 4.28 34.38
C ASN A 14 -9.50 2.82 34.79
N LYS A 15 -10.65 2.20 34.53
CA LYS A 15 -10.89 0.80 34.86
C LYS A 15 -10.21 -0.12 33.85
N ILE A 16 -10.34 0.17 32.55
CA ILE A 16 -9.78 -0.66 31.49
C ILE A 16 -8.25 -0.67 31.52
N TRP A 17 -7.60 0.50 31.51
CA TRP A 17 -6.14 0.59 31.52
C TRP A 17 -5.53 0.35 32.90
N GLY A 18 -6.31 0.57 33.96
CA GLY A 18 -5.89 0.30 35.34
C GLY A 18 -4.59 1.01 35.71
N ARG A 19 -3.64 0.25 36.27
CA ARG A 19 -2.30 0.72 36.66
C ARG A 19 -1.19 0.29 35.69
N THR A 20 -1.55 -0.27 34.53
CA THR A 20 -0.58 -0.80 33.56
C THR A 20 0.25 0.33 32.96
N LYS A 21 1.57 0.37 33.19
CA LYS A 21 2.43 1.41 32.63
C LYS A 21 2.76 1.13 31.16
N GLY A 22 2.64 2.13 30.30
CA GLY A 22 2.94 2.04 28.86
C GLY A 22 2.24 3.14 28.06
N TYR A 23 1.91 2.87 26.80
CA TYR A 23 1.23 3.82 25.90
C TYR A 23 -0.24 3.45 25.70
N ALA A 24 -1.14 4.33 26.14
CA ALA A 24 -2.57 4.25 25.88
C ALA A 24 -2.92 5.00 24.59
N PHE A 25 -3.85 4.47 23.80
CA PHE A 25 -4.24 5.02 22.50
C PHE A 25 -5.70 5.47 22.51
N LEU A 26 -5.92 6.69 21.99
CA LEU A 26 -7.21 7.19 21.56
C LEU A 26 -7.14 7.51 20.07
N GLU A 27 -8.17 7.14 19.33
CA GLU A 27 -8.28 7.45 17.92
C GLU A 27 -9.61 8.13 17.61
N PHE A 28 -9.58 9.13 16.74
CA PHE A 28 -10.74 9.98 16.45
C PHE A 28 -11.00 10.02 14.95
N LYS A 29 -12.28 9.91 14.59
CA LYS A 29 -12.75 10.01 13.21
C LYS A 29 -13.85 11.07 13.14
N HIS A 30 -13.66 12.11 12.32
CA HIS A 30 -14.62 13.20 12.21
C HIS A 30 -15.99 12.68 11.72
N LYS A 31 -17.09 13.20 12.26
CA LYS A 31 -18.46 12.76 11.92
C LYS A 31 -18.81 12.93 10.43
N ASP A 32 -18.23 13.96 9.80
CA ASP A 32 -18.45 14.29 8.38
C ASP A 32 -17.44 13.62 7.42
N ASP A 33 -16.67 12.63 7.91
CA ASP A 33 -15.78 11.77 7.11
C ASP A 33 -16.22 10.29 7.22
N PRO A 34 -17.39 9.89 6.68
CA PRO A 34 -17.92 8.53 6.81
C PRO A 34 -17.03 7.46 6.16
N GLU A 35 -16.26 7.81 5.12
CA GLU A 35 -15.34 6.92 4.39
C GLU A 35 -14.02 6.63 5.16
N GLY A 36 -13.67 7.39 6.21
CA GLY A 36 -12.58 7.05 7.13
C GLY A 36 -11.16 7.27 6.62
N LYS A 37 -10.93 8.34 5.86
CA LYS A 37 -9.61 8.66 5.28
C LYS A 37 -8.72 9.47 6.23
N ARG A 38 -9.26 10.08 7.29
CA ARG A 38 -8.48 10.90 8.25
C ARG A 38 -8.73 10.49 9.71
N TRP A 39 -7.91 9.57 10.20
CA TRP A 39 -7.87 9.22 11.62
C TRP A 39 -6.88 10.11 12.37
N ILE A 40 -7.33 10.71 13.48
CA ILE A 40 -6.44 11.41 14.41
C ILE A 40 -6.04 10.41 15.48
N ILE A 41 -4.76 10.05 15.52
CA ILE A 41 -4.22 9.12 16.51
C ILE A 41 -3.54 9.92 17.62
N LYS A 42 -3.95 9.69 18.86
CA LYS A 42 -3.34 10.27 20.07
C LYS A 42 -2.85 9.15 20.98
N LYS A 43 -1.62 9.29 21.45
CA LYS A 43 -0.96 8.35 22.35
C LYS A 43 -0.55 9.07 23.63
N PHE A 44 -0.64 8.36 24.75
CA PHE A 44 -0.41 8.91 26.08
C PHE A 44 0.40 7.93 26.92
N GLN A 45 1.44 8.40 27.60
CA GLN A 45 2.12 7.64 28.63
C GLN A 45 1.19 7.44 29.81
N TRP A 46 0.63 6.24 29.96
CA TRP A 46 -0.29 5.90 31.04
C TRP A 46 0.46 5.35 32.25
N PRO A 47 0.10 5.74 33.49
CA PRO A 47 -0.93 6.71 33.88
C PRO A 47 -0.42 8.17 34.02
N ALA A 48 0.81 8.47 33.62
CA ALA A 48 1.44 9.80 33.80
C ALA A 48 0.64 10.93 33.14
N GLU A 49 0.11 10.68 31.94
CA GLU A 49 -0.62 11.65 31.12
C GLU A 49 -2.15 11.50 31.21
N LYS A 50 -2.65 11.03 32.36
CA LYS A 50 -4.08 10.78 32.57
C LYS A 50 -4.95 12.04 32.43
N ALA A 51 -4.43 13.22 32.73
CA ALA A 51 -5.17 14.48 32.56
C ALA A 51 -5.34 14.82 31.06
N GLN A 52 -4.30 14.58 30.27
CA GLN A 52 -4.24 14.85 28.83
C GLN A 52 -5.19 13.95 28.04
N VAL A 53 -5.38 12.70 28.47
CA VAL A 53 -6.42 11.80 27.92
C VAL A 53 -7.80 12.46 27.99
N ILE A 54 -8.14 13.05 29.13
CA ILE A 54 -9.46 13.63 29.36
C ILE A 54 -9.64 14.93 28.59
N SER A 55 -8.66 15.83 28.61
CA SER A 55 -8.73 17.06 27.83
C SER A 55 -8.81 16.79 26.32
N THR A 56 -8.14 15.73 25.84
CA THR A 56 -8.24 15.28 24.45
C THR A 56 -9.64 14.80 24.13
N LEU A 57 -10.28 14.00 24.99
CA LEU A 57 -11.67 13.59 24.76
C LEU A 57 -12.64 14.76 24.80
N GLU A 58 -12.45 15.74 25.69
CA GLU A 58 -13.24 16.97 25.71
C GLU A 58 -13.12 17.77 24.42
N GLN A 59 -11.93 17.78 23.82
CA GLN A 59 -11.65 18.45 22.56
C GLN A 59 -12.38 17.79 21.37
N TYR A 60 -12.32 16.46 21.23
CA TYR A 60 -12.78 15.78 20.01
C TYR A 60 -14.17 15.13 20.10
N ALA A 61 -14.67 14.79 21.28
CA ALA A 61 -15.97 14.12 21.42
C ALA A 61 -17.20 14.88 20.86
N PRO A 62 -17.22 16.23 20.75
CA PRO A 62 -18.36 16.95 20.18
C PRO A 62 -18.66 16.64 18.71
N ASP A 63 -17.64 16.30 17.92
CA ASP A 63 -17.72 16.19 16.46
C ASP A 63 -16.95 14.99 15.88
N HIS A 64 -16.31 14.17 16.71
CA HIS A 64 -15.64 12.94 16.28
C HIS A 64 -16.22 11.70 16.95
N HIS A 65 -16.25 10.61 16.20
CA HIS A 65 -16.26 9.27 16.77
C HIS A 65 -14.97 9.06 17.56
N CYS A 66 -15.12 8.71 18.84
CA CYS A 66 -13.99 8.45 19.74
C CYS A 66 -13.80 6.95 19.95
N PHE A 67 -12.58 6.49 19.71
CA PHE A 67 -12.17 5.10 19.92
C PHE A 67 -11.00 5.02 20.89
N TYR A 68 -10.87 3.89 21.57
CA TYR A 68 -9.74 3.56 22.43
C TYR A 68 -9.29 2.12 22.21
N CYS A 69 -8.00 1.86 22.41
CA CYS A 69 -7.49 0.49 22.51
C CYS A 69 -7.58 0.01 23.96
N PRO A 70 -8.24 -1.13 24.27
CA PRO A 70 -8.38 -1.60 25.65
C PRO A 70 -7.06 -1.96 26.32
N ASN A 71 -6.08 -2.43 25.55
CA ASN A 71 -4.76 -2.77 26.07
C ASN A 71 -3.80 -1.59 25.98
N VAL A 72 -2.95 -1.45 27.00
CA VAL A 72 -1.84 -0.49 27.01
C VAL A 72 -0.65 -1.12 26.29
N MET A 73 0.00 -0.37 25.39
CA MET A 73 1.10 -0.84 24.53
C MET A 73 2.48 -0.62 25.17
N ARG A 74 3.47 -1.46 24.82
CA ARG A 74 4.85 -1.35 25.30
C ARG A 74 5.58 -0.17 24.65
N THR A 75 5.35 0.01 23.35
CA THR A 75 5.94 1.10 22.56
C THR A 75 4.87 2.09 22.14
N ASP A 76 5.32 3.17 21.51
CA ASP A 76 4.49 4.27 21.02
C ASP A 76 3.76 3.95 19.70
N LYS A 77 3.66 2.65 19.34
CA LYS A 77 2.97 2.10 18.18
C LYS A 77 1.85 1.12 18.60
N ARG A 78 0.69 1.19 17.93
CA ARG A 78 -0.43 0.24 18.11
C ARG A 78 -0.31 -0.94 17.13
N SER A 79 0.74 -1.75 17.25
CA SER A 79 0.93 -2.96 16.45
C SER A 79 0.47 -4.22 17.19
N LEU A 80 0.05 -5.25 16.44
CA LEU A 80 -0.28 -6.58 16.97
C LEU A 80 0.88 -7.13 17.82
N GLY A 81 0.57 -7.74 18.96
CA GLY A 81 1.56 -8.33 19.87
C GLY A 81 2.20 -7.33 20.84
N ASN A 82 1.98 -6.03 20.66
CA ASN A 82 2.68 -4.99 21.40
C ASN A 82 2.06 -4.66 22.77
N ALA A 83 1.00 -5.34 23.19
CA ALA A 83 0.37 -5.11 24.48
C ALA A 83 1.33 -5.43 25.65
N VAL A 84 1.32 -4.58 26.69
CA VAL A 84 2.07 -4.80 27.94
C VAL A 84 1.47 -5.99 28.70
N LYS A 85 0.15 -6.02 28.79
CA LYS A 85 -0.69 -7.07 29.40
C LYS A 85 -1.99 -7.20 28.61
N ARG A 86 -2.67 -8.33 28.75
CA ARG A 86 -3.96 -8.62 28.12
C ARG A 86 -5.01 -8.97 29.19
N PRO A 87 -5.43 -7.99 30.02
CA PRO A 87 -6.32 -8.24 31.15
C PRO A 87 -7.82 -8.34 30.77
N TRP A 88 -8.10 -8.38 29.47
CA TRP A 88 -9.46 -8.36 28.93
C TRP A 88 -9.56 -9.31 27.74
N ALA A 89 -10.65 -10.07 27.70
CA ALA A 89 -11.20 -10.69 26.48
C ALA A 89 -12.48 -9.95 26.13
N TRP A 90 -12.92 -10.02 24.87
CA TRP A 90 -14.06 -9.24 24.41
C TRP A 90 -14.84 -9.89 23.26
N LEU A 91 -16.07 -9.42 23.13
CA LEU A 91 -16.95 -9.67 22.01
C LEU A 91 -17.46 -8.32 21.48
N ASP A 92 -17.24 -8.05 20.20
CA ASP A 92 -17.88 -6.95 19.48
C ASP A 92 -19.12 -7.51 18.78
N GLN A 93 -20.27 -7.34 19.44
CA GLN A 93 -21.55 -7.87 18.98
C GLN A 93 -22.17 -6.87 18.02
N ASP A 94 -22.15 -7.18 16.72
CA ASP A 94 -22.83 -6.43 15.66
C ASP A 94 -24.04 -7.16 15.05
N SER A 95 -24.26 -8.42 15.44
CA SER A 95 -25.37 -9.27 14.99
C SER A 95 -26.17 -9.81 16.19
N PRO A 96 -27.38 -10.34 15.96
CA PRO A 96 -28.13 -11.04 17.00
C PRO A 96 -27.34 -12.23 17.56
N VAL A 97 -27.39 -12.39 18.88
CA VAL A 97 -26.83 -13.56 19.57
C VAL A 97 -27.82 -14.71 19.43
N VAL A 98 -27.35 -15.86 18.94
CA VAL A 98 -28.15 -17.06 18.73
C VAL A 98 -28.36 -17.80 20.06
N ASP A 99 -27.30 -17.89 20.86
CA ASP A 99 -27.34 -18.51 22.17
C ASP A 99 -26.78 -17.56 23.24
N ALA A 100 -27.69 -17.04 24.07
CA ALA A 100 -27.36 -16.14 25.16
C ALA A 100 -26.99 -16.85 26.48
N SER A 101 -27.17 -18.17 26.57
CA SER A 101 -26.91 -18.95 27.79
C SER A 101 -25.46 -18.85 28.25
N PHE A 102 -24.53 -18.71 27.31
CA PHE A 102 -23.12 -18.43 27.59
C PHE A 102 -22.92 -17.18 28.45
N PHE A 103 -23.75 -16.14 28.30
CA PHE A 103 -23.65 -14.93 29.12
C PHE A 103 -24.23 -15.10 30.54
N GLU A 104 -25.01 -16.15 30.77
CA GLU A 104 -25.50 -16.51 32.10
C GLU A 104 -24.41 -17.27 32.87
N GLU A 105 -23.74 -18.21 32.21
CA GLU A 105 -22.64 -18.99 32.79
C GLU A 105 -21.35 -18.18 32.92
N PHE A 106 -21.01 -17.42 31.87
CA PHE A 106 -19.85 -16.54 31.79
C PHE A 106 -20.30 -15.08 31.63
N PRO A 107 -20.78 -14.43 32.71
CA PRO A 107 -21.26 -13.06 32.66
C PRO A 107 -20.14 -12.08 32.28
N PRO A 108 -20.34 -11.19 31.28
CA PRO A 108 -19.37 -10.14 30.98
C PRO A 108 -19.20 -9.21 32.19
N THR A 109 -17.96 -8.78 32.42
CA THR A 109 -17.61 -7.82 33.48
C THR A 109 -18.12 -6.41 33.13
N ILE A 110 -18.10 -6.03 31.85
CA ILE A 110 -18.58 -4.74 31.37
C ILE A 110 -19.33 -4.96 30.05
N THR A 111 -20.53 -4.41 29.96
CA THR A 111 -21.30 -4.36 28.71
C THR A 111 -21.53 -2.90 28.33
N ILE A 112 -21.17 -2.55 27.10
CA ILE A 112 -21.28 -1.20 26.55
C ILE A 112 -22.20 -1.26 25.34
N GLN A 113 -23.27 -0.48 25.32
CA GLN A 113 -24.07 -0.27 24.12
C GLN A 113 -23.36 0.74 23.21
N SER A 114 -23.01 0.31 22.00
CA SER A 114 -22.16 1.07 21.06
C SER A 114 -22.96 1.88 20.03
N GLY A 115 -24.29 1.73 20.02
CA GLY A 115 -25.20 2.42 19.09
C GLY A 115 -26.65 1.96 19.27
N THR A 116 -27.24 1.42 18.20
CA THR A 116 -28.59 0.86 18.16
C THR A 116 -28.76 -0.34 19.10
N PRO A 117 -29.98 -0.61 19.59
CA PRO A 117 -30.26 -1.79 20.43
C PRO A 117 -29.76 -3.07 19.76
N GLY A 118 -29.08 -3.93 20.52
CA GLY A 118 -28.45 -5.15 20.00
C GLY A 118 -26.96 -5.03 19.69
N HIS A 119 -26.42 -3.83 19.46
CA HIS A 119 -24.98 -3.62 19.22
C HIS A 119 -24.25 -3.35 20.52
N THR A 120 -23.42 -4.30 20.97
CA THR A 120 -22.73 -4.20 22.26
C THR A 120 -21.26 -4.59 22.21
N GLN A 121 -20.45 -3.93 23.04
CA GLN A 121 -19.06 -4.28 23.31
C GLN A 121 -19.02 -4.91 24.70
N ARG A 122 -18.74 -6.20 24.78
CA ARG A 122 -18.72 -6.98 26.02
C ARG A 122 -17.28 -7.31 26.38
N PHE A 123 -16.91 -7.09 27.64
CA PHE A 123 -15.55 -7.33 28.14
C PHE A 123 -15.59 -8.27 29.35
N TRP A 124 -14.75 -9.30 29.32
CA TRP A 124 -14.48 -10.19 30.44
C TRP A 124 -13.13 -9.85 31.02
N ARG A 125 -13.07 -9.65 32.33
CA ARG A 125 -11.80 -9.46 33.03
C ARG A 125 -11.12 -10.81 33.22
N VAL A 126 -9.99 -10.96 32.56
CA VAL A 126 -9.14 -12.16 32.50
C VAL A 126 -7.69 -11.74 32.70
N ASP A 127 -6.73 -12.67 32.69
CA ASP A 127 -5.30 -12.35 32.57
C ASP A 127 -4.70 -13.32 31.55
N LEU A 128 -4.65 -12.89 30.28
CA LEU A 128 -4.16 -13.70 29.16
C LEU A 128 -2.66 -13.46 28.95
N GLU A 129 -1.94 -14.53 28.59
CA GLU A 129 -0.48 -14.51 28.49
C GLU A 129 0.00 -14.01 27.12
N SER A 130 -0.71 -14.37 26.05
CA SER A 130 -0.29 -14.10 24.66
C SER A 130 -1.40 -13.49 23.79
N SER A 131 -1.02 -12.97 22.63
CA SER A 131 -1.98 -12.44 21.64
C SER A 131 -2.77 -13.55 20.97
N GLU A 132 -2.15 -14.72 20.81
CA GLU A 132 -2.75 -15.93 20.29
C GLU A 132 -3.86 -16.40 21.22
N GLN A 133 -3.61 -16.46 22.53
CA GLN A 133 -4.62 -16.85 23.52
C GLN A 133 -5.80 -15.88 23.55
N LEU A 134 -5.54 -14.57 23.44
CA LEU A 134 -6.60 -13.57 23.30
C LEU A 134 -7.42 -13.80 22.04
N HIS A 135 -6.76 -14.05 20.92
CA HIS A 135 -7.41 -14.30 19.64
C HIS A 135 -8.34 -15.51 19.72
N GLU A 136 -7.84 -16.62 20.27
CA GLU A 136 -8.59 -17.86 20.44
C GLU A 136 -9.80 -17.67 21.34
N VAL A 137 -9.63 -17.02 22.50
CA VAL A 137 -10.74 -16.76 23.42
C VAL A 137 -11.79 -15.84 22.80
N CYS A 138 -11.40 -14.70 22.22
CA CYS A 138 -12.35 -13.76 21.61
C CYS A 138 -13.09 -14.39 20.42
N LYS A 139 -12.40 -15.20 19.62
CA LYS A 139 -13.00 -15.96 18.52
C LYS A 139 -13.98 -17.00 19.05
N GLY A 140 -13.55 -17.82 20.02
CA GLY A 140 -14.36 -18.87 20.62
C GLY A 140 -15.65 -18.32 21.25
N ILE A 141 -15.57 -17.20 21.99
CA ILE A 141 -16.77 -16.52 22.53
C ILE A 141 -17.77 -16.20 21.40
N GLY A 142 -17.30 -15.61 20.28
CA GLY A 142 -18.16 -15.25 19.15
C GLY A 142 -18.79 -16.45 18.44
N GLU A 143 -18.05 -17.57 18.37
CA GLU A 143 -18.54 -18.84 17.81
C GLU A 143 -19.56 -19.50 18.74
N THR A 144 -19.29 -19.56 20.05
CA THR A 144 -20.19 -20.15 21.06
C THR A 144 -21.56 -19.46 21.08
N VAL A 145 -21.59 -18.13 20.96
CA VAL A 145 -22.85 -17.36 20.99
C VAL A 145 -23.50 -17.19 19.61
N GLY A 146 -22.86 -17.68 18.54
CA GLY A 146 -23.39 -17.64 17.17
C GLY A 146 -23.46 -16.24 16.55
N CYS A 147 -22.70 -15.27 17.05
CA CYS A 147 -22.73 -13.87 16.57
C CYS A 147 -21.55 -13.54 15.62
N GLY A 148 -20.51 -14.38 15.57
CA GLY A 148 -19.23 -14.00 14.98
C GLY A 148 -18.52 -12.91 15.81
N ASN A 149 -17.23 -12.66 15.52
CA ASN A 149 -16.47 -11.60 16.18
C ASN A 149 -15.27 -11.15 15.33
N ASP A 150 -15.34 -9.94 14.80
CA ASP A 150 -14.27 -9.37 13.97
C ASP A 150 -13.14 -8.74 14.80
N LYS A 151 -13.38 -8.48 16.09
CA LYS A 151 -12.38 -7.94 17.02
C LYS A 151 -11.80 -9.02 17.92
N LYS A 152 -10.59 -9.45 17.59
CA LYS A 152 -9.86 -10.57 18.20
C LYS A 152 -8.34 -10.35 18.28
N ALA A 153 -7.88 -9.11 18.14
CA ALA A 153 -6.48 -8.74 18.14
C ALA A 153 -6.16 -7.80 19.31
N ASP A 154 -5.02 -7.99 19.97
CA ASP A 154 -4.67 -7.21 21.17
C ASP A 154 -4.50 -5.70 20.95
N ASN A 155 -4.55 -5.26 19.70
CA ASN A 155 -4.49 -3.87 19.26
C ASN A 155 -5.83 -3.32 18.74
N ASP A 156 -6.96 -4.02 18.89
CA ASP A 156 -8.29 -3.59 18.42
C ASP A 156 -8.80 -2.29 19.08
N LEU A 157 -9.75 -1.63 18.40
CA LEU A 157 -10.34 -0.35 18.82
C LEU A 157 -11.83 -0.48 19.14
N PHE A 158 -12.24 0.18 20.22
CA PHE A 158 -13.60 0.17 20.76
C PHE A 158 -14.09 1.59 20.99
N ARG A 159 -15.40 1.81 20.91
CA ARG A 159 -15.99 3.15 21.11
C ARG A 159 -15.94 3.54 22.58
N VAL A 160 -15.56 4.80 22.85
CA VAL A 160 -15.43 5.33 24.21
C VAL A 160 -16.79 5.64 24.83
N PRO A 161 -17.17 5.07 25.99
CA PRO A 161 -18.41 5.43 26.67
C PRO A 161 -18.47 6.91 27.08
N GLY A 162 -19.64 7.53 26.96
CA GLY A 162 -19.84 8.97 27.19
C GLY A 162 -19.55 9.85 25.97
N THR A 163 -19.25 9.24 24.81
CA THR A 163 -19.12 9.91 23.50
C THR A 163 -20.24 9.48 22.56
N PHE A 164 -20.33 10.07 21.37
CA PHE A 164 -21.43 9.83 20.43
C PHE A 164 -21.02 8.92 19.27
N ASN A 165 -21.97 8.09 18.82
CA ASN A 165 -21.86 7.34 17.58
C ASN A 165 -22.57 8.09 16.45
N PHE A 166 -21.81 8.87 15.68
CA PHE A 166 -22.30 9.66 14.55
C PHE A 166 -22.67 8.85 13.28
N LYS A 167 -22.77 7.51 13.32
CA LYS A 167 -23.21 6.70 12.18
C LYS A 167 -24.72 6.86 11.89
N HIS A 168 -25.45 7.49 12.81
CA HIS A 168 -26.90 7.62 12.76
C HIS A 168 -27.30 9.10 12.72
N ALA A 169 -28.37 9.43 12.00
CA ALA A 169 -28.88 10.80 11.87
C ALA A 169 -29.18 11.48 13.23
N LYS A 170 -29.59 10.70 14.23
CA LYS A 170 -29.62 11.09 15.65
C LYS A 170 -28.55 10.29 16.40
N PRO A 171 -27.34 10.83 16.62
CA PRO A 171 -26.23 10.07 17.18
C PRO A 171 -26.55 9.52 18.58
N PRO A 172 -26.68 8.19 18.78
CA PRO A 172 -26.83 7.63 20.11
C PRO A 172 -25.54 7.82 20.90
N MET A 173 -25.68 8.00 22.21
CA MET A 173 -24.54 8.03 23.11
C MET A 173 -24.06 6.60 23.38
N VAL A 174 -22.75 6.41 23.44
CA VAL A 174 -22.15 5.14 23.83
C VAL A 174 -22.26 5.03 25.34
N GLU A 175 -22.97 4.01 25.83
CA GLU A 175 -23.31 3.88 27.25
C GLU A 175 -22.83 2.57 27.85
N VAL A 176 -22.27 2.64 29.06
CA VAL A 176 -22.06 1.44 29.88
C VAL A 176 -23.42 1.05 30.44
N ILE A 177 -24.03 0.00 29.89
CA ILE A 177 -25.35 -0.47 30.32
C ILE A 177 -25.25 -1.46 31.47
N GLU A 178 -24.12 -2.16 31.60
CA GLU A 178 -23.90 -3.08 32.71
C GLU A 178 -22.44 -3.10 33.15
N ARG A 179 -22.24 -3.20 34.47
CA ARG A 179 -20.90 -3.32 35.06
C ARG A 179 -20.93 -4.19 36.30
N ARG A 180 -20.14 -5.26 36.28
CA ARG A 180 -20.02 -6.24 37.36
C ARG A 180 -18.58 -6.24 37.90
N PRO A 181 -18.20 -5.26 38.74
CA PRO A 181 -16.79 -4.98 39.06
C PRO A 181 -16.07 -6.09 39.83
N THR A 182 -16.83 -7.00 40.46
CA THR A 182 -16.37 -8.17 41.20
C THR A 182 -16.23 -9.42 40.32
N VAL A 183 -16.85 -9.43 39.13
CA VAL A 183 -16.80 -10.58 38.22
C VAL A 183 -15.48 -10.59 37.48
N ARG A 184 -14.67 -11.60 37.79
CA ARG A 184 -13.44 -11.94 37.09
C ARG A 184 -13.60 -13.37 36.59
N CYS A 185 -13.24 -13.60 35.34
CA CYS A 185 -13.36 -14.91 34.73
C CYS A 185 -12.05 -15.68 34.91
N ASP A 186 -12.16 -16.95 35.28
CA ASP A 186 -11.01 -17.85 35.28
C ASP A 186 -10.65 -18.19 33.84
N VAL A 187 -9.37 -18.01 33.48
CA VAL A 187 -8.93 -18.14 32.09
C VAL A 187 -9.04 -19.58 31.62
N ALA A 188 -8.72 -20.57 32.48
CA ALA A 188 -8.79 -21.97 32.11
C ALA A 188 -10.25 -22.42 31.96
N ALA A 189 -11.15 -21.99 32.84
CA ALA A 189 -12.58 -22.28 32.72
C ALA A 189 -13.22 -21.59 31.51
N LEU A 190 -12.87 -20.34 31.23
CA LEU A 190 -13.33 -19.63 30.03
C LEU A 190 -12.82 -20.31 28.77
N TYR A 191 -11.52 -20.62 28.74
CA TYR A 191 -10.89 -21.31 27.64
C TYR A 191 -11.53 -22.69 27.44
N ALA A 192 -11.78 -23.44 28.52
CA ALA A 192 -12.50 -24.69 28.46
C ALA A 192 -13.94 -24.51 27.98
N ALA A 193 -14.68 -23.50 28.40
CA ALA A 193 -16.05 -23.30 27.91
C ALA A 193 -16.13 -22.94 26.42
N VAL A 194 -15.14 -22.20 25.92
CA VAL A 194 -15.07 -21.82 24.49
C VAL A 194 -14.31 -22.84 23.64
N SER A 195 -13.63 -23.81 24.26
CA SER A 195 -12.86 -24.87 23.57
C SER A 195 -13.48 -26.27 23.71
N ALA A 196 -14.15 -26.55 24.83
CA ALA A 196 -14.86 -27.77 25.13
C ALA A 196 -16.33 -27.55 24.79
N GLN A 197 -16.67 -27.70 23.51
CA GLN A 197 -18.00 -27.93 22.95
C GLN A 197 -17.85 -27.80 21.42
N ASP A 198 -18.08 -28.81 20.58
CA ASP A 198 -18.79 -30.10 20.69
C ASP A 198 -20.24 -30.07 21.24
N HIS A 199 -20.75 -28.91 21.69
CA HIS A 199 -22.19 -28.61 21.80
C HIS A 199 -22.42 -27.19 21.25
N VAL A 200 -22.31 -26.97 19.94
CA VAL A 200 -23.48 -27.00 19.05
C VAL A 200 -23.26 -28.03 17.92
N ARG A 201 -23.11 -29.29 18.31
CA ARG A 201 -23.60 -30.44 17.55
C ARG A 201 -24.75 -31.02 18.37
N THR A 202 -25.94 -31.12 17.75
CA THR A 202 -27.22 -31.69 18.24
C THR A 202 -28.14 -30.81 19.11
N ARG A 203 -28.85 -29.89 18.44
CA ARG A 203 -30.30 -29.56 18.55
C ARG A 203 -30.53 -28.33 17.65
N GLN A 204 -30.24 -28.40 16.36
CA GLN A 204 -31.14 -29.02 15.38
C GLN A 204 -30.37 -29.96 14.47
N SER A 205 -30.52 -31.25 14.73
CA SER A 205 -30.51 -32.24 13.66
C SER A 205 -31.84 -32.11 12.91
N ALA A 206 -31.79 -31.47 11.76
CA ALA A 206 -32.61 -31.86 10.63
C ALA A 206 -31.65 -32.11 9.46
N SER A 207 -31.03 -33.31 9.49
CA SER A 207 -30.13 -33.91 8.48
C SER A 207 -28.93 -33.03 8.09
N HIS A 208 -27.74 -33.53 7.79
CA HIS A 208 -27.35 -33.89 6.44
C HIS A 208 -26.09 -34.76 6.57
N ALA A 209 -26.23 -35.94 7.18
CA ALA A 209 -25.40 -37.07 6.78
C ALA A 209 -25.93 -37.49 5.40
N ILE A 210 -25.49 -36.78 4.37
CA ILE A 210 -25.83 -37.07 2.99
C ILE A 210 -24.62 -37.80 2.43
N ASP A 211 -24.78 -39.07 2.13
CA ASP A 211 -23.75 -39.85 1.44
C ASP A 211 -23.49 -39.22 0.07
N ALA A 212 -22.21 -39.01 -0.25
CA ALA A 212 -21.80 -38.47 -1.54
C ALA A 212 -22.31 -39.39 -2.68
N GLN A 213 -23.03 -38.82 -3.65
CA GLN A 213 -23.63 -39.56 -4.75
C GLN A 213 -23.01 -39.12 -6.08
N LYS A 214 -22.60 -40.07 -6.92
CA LYS A 214 -22.10 -39.73 -8.26
C LYS A 214 -23.22 -39.13 -9.12
N PRO A 215 -23.02 -37.95 -9.74
CA PRO A 215 -24.02 -37.36 -10.62
C PRO A 215 -24.20 -38.16 -11.92
N ALA A 216 -25.41 -38.10 -12.49
CA ALA A 216 -25.74 -38.76 -13.75
C ALA A 216 -24.89 -38.25 -14.93
N GLN A 217 -24.48 -36.97 -14.89
CA GLN A 217 -23.55 -36.37 -15.83
C GLN A 217 -22.46 -35.63 -15.04
N VAL A 218 -21.20 -35.89 -15.37
CA VAL A 218 -20.06 -35.19 -14.73
C VAL A 218 -19.72 -33.93 -15.54
N PRO A 219 -19.35 -32.81 -14.91
CA PRO A 219 -18.98 -31.59 -15.62
C PRO A 219 -17.91 -31.84 -16.69
N ARG A 220 -18.11 -31.29 -17.89
CA ARG A 220 -17.11 -31.36 -18.96
C ARG A 220 -15.81 -30.72 -18.50
N LYS A 221 -14.66 -31.33 -18.79
CA LYS A 221 -13.36 -30.80 -18.33
C LYS A 221 -13.14 -29.33 -18.71
N ALA A 222 -13.58 -28.91 -19.90
CA ALA A 222 -13.40 -27.54 -20.38
C ALA A 222 -14.38 -26.51 -19.77
N SER A 223 -15.43 -26.93 -19.04
CA SER A 223 -16.41 -26.01 -18.44
C SER A 223 -15.81 -25.21 -17.28
N LYS A 224 -16.51 -24.15 -16.86
CA LYS A 224 -16.10 -23.31 -15.72
C LYS A 224 -16.00 -24.16 -14.45
N LEU A 225 -17.03 -24.94 -14.13
CA LEU A 225 -17.01 -25.88 -13.00
C LEU A 225 -15.96 -26.98 -13.19
N GLY A 226 -15.85 -27.54 -14.40
CA GLY A 226 -14.85 -28.57 -14.70
C GLY A 226 -13.41 -28.09 -14.48
N ARG A 227 -13.08 -26.84 -14.80
CA ARG A 227 -11.76 -26.25 -14.51
C ARG A 227 -11.58 -25.98 -13.02
N ALA A 228 -12.60 -25.47 -12.35
CA ALA A 228 -12.57 -25.19 -10.91
C ALA A 228 -12.31 -26.46 -10.08
N LEU A 229 -12.98 -27.57 -10.39
CA LEU A 229 -12.82 -28.86 -9.71
C LEU A 229 -11.42 -29.48 -9.83
N ARG A 230 -10.59 -29.02 -10.79
CA ARG A 230 -9.20 -29.50 -10.98
C ARG A 230 -8.15 -28.51 -10.47
N ASP A 231 -8.54 -27.47 -9.75
CA ASP A 231 -7.57 -26.59 -9.12
C ASP A 231 -6.75 -27.37 -8.08
N THR A 232 -5.43 -27.37 -8.23
CA THR A 232 -4.45 -28.02 -7.33
C THR A 232 -3.60 -26.99 -6.57
N VAL A 233 -3.91 -25.69 -6.69
CA VAL A 233 -3.09 -24.63 -6.11
C VAL A 233 -3.30 -24.56 -4.59
N THR A 234 -2.30 -25.05 -3.85
CA THR A 234 -2.18 -25.01 -2.38
C THR A 234 -1.16 -23.96 -1.91
N GLY A 235 -1.23 -23.47 -0.65
CA GLY A 235 -0.34 -22.41 -0.13
C GLY A 235 -0.86 -21.63 1.09
N ASP A 236 -0.05 -20.72 1.65
CA ASP A 236 -0.22 -20.06 2.96
C ASP A 236 -1.25 -18.91 3.03
N GLY A 237 -1.93 -18.57 1.93
CA GLY A 237 -2.85 -17.42 1.84
C GLY A 237 -4.34 -17.66 2.15
N THR A 238 -5.04 -16.56 2.46
CA THR A 238 -6.49 -16.43 2.75
C THR A 238 -7.45 -16.81 1.60
N GLY A 239 -6.92 -17.14 0.42
CA GLY A 239 -7.69 -17.39 -0.81
C GLY A 239 -8.38 -18.75 -0.91
N ARG A 240 -7.91 -19.79 -0.19
CA ARG A 240 -8.43 -21.16 -0.29
C ARG A 240 -9.93 -21.28 0.01
N GLY A 241 -10.42 -20.53 1.01
CA GLY A 241 -11.85 -20.56 1.36
C GLY A 241 -12.76 -19.92 0.33
N LYS A 242 -12.30 -18.83 -0.30
CA LYS A 242 -13.06 -18.17 -1.38
C LYS A 242 -13.20 -19.11 -2.58
N ARG A 243 -12.16 -19.89 -2.89
CA ARG A 243 -12.18 -20.88 -3.98
C ARG A 243 -13.09 -22.07 -3.69
N THR A 244 -13.08 -22.60 -2.46
CA THR A 244 -14.02 -23.66 -2.05
C THR A 244 -15.46 -23.19 -2.15
N TYR A 245 -15.79 -21.99 -1.65
CA TYR A 245 -17.15 -21.44 -1.78
C TYR A 245 -17.56 -21.23 -3.24
N ALA A 246 -16.69 -20.62 -4.05
CA ALA A 246 -16.96 -20.39 -5.47
C ALA A 246 -17.19 -21.69 -6.25
N THR A 247 -16.45 -22.75 -5.94
CA THR A 247 -16.62 -24.06 -6.58
C THR A 247 -17.95 -24.72 -6.17
N VAL A 248 -18.34 -24.63 -4.89
CA VAL A 248 -19.66 -25.10 -4.42
C VAL A 248 -20.80 -24.32 -5.08
N ALA A 249 -20.66 -22.99 -5.20
CA ALA A 249 -21.67 -22.15 -5.84
C ALA A 249 -21.88 -22.53 -7.33
N LEU A 250 -20.80 -22.84 -8.05
CA LEU A 250 -20.88 -23.34 -9.42
C LEU A 250 -21.59 -24.71 -9.51
N CYS A 251 -21.42 -25.59 -8.52
CA CYS A 251 -22.16 -26.84 -8.47
C CYS A 251 -23.68 -26.58 -8.32
N VAL A 252 -24.08 -25.66 -7.44
CA VAL A 252 -25.50 -25.28 -7.28
C VAL A 252 -26.06 -24.67 -8.56
N GLU A 253 -25.31 -23.76 -9.19
CA GLU A 253 -25.73 -23.06 -10.42
C GLU A 253 -25.85 -23.99 -11.63
N GLU A 254 -24.99 -25.00 -11.74
CA GLU A 254 -25.11 -26.05 -12.77
C GLU A 254 -26.15 -27.14 -12.39
N GLY A 255 -26.86 -26.97 -11.27
CA GLY A 255 -27.99 -27.80 -10.86
C GLY A 255 -27.62 -29.11 -10.14
N TYR A 256 -26.38 -29.26 -9.67
CA TYR A 256 -25.97 -30.42 -8.90
C TYR A 256 -26.53 -30.36 -7.50
N SER A 257 -27.12 -31.46 -7.05
CA SER A 257 -27.56 -31.62 -5.67
C SER A 257 -26.38 -31.59 -4.69
N LEU A 258 -26.64 -31.39 -3.40
CA LEU A 258 -25.60 -31.47 -2.37
C LEU A 258 -24.88 -32.84 -2.32
N PRO A 259 -25.56 -34.00 -2.38
CA PRO A 259 -24.87 -35.29 -2.49
C PRO A 259 -23.91 -35.36 -3.70
N GLU A 260 -24.31 -34.78 -4.84
CA GLU A 260 -23.49 -34.75 -6.06
C GLU A 260 -22.33 -33.76 -5.95
N THR A 261 -22.54 -32.63 -5.28
CA THR A 261 -21.51 -31.64 -4.99
C THR A 261 -20.44 -32.21 -4.07
N LEU A 262 -20.85 -32.94 -3.03
CA LEU A 262 -19.96 -33.66 -2.13
C LEU A 262 -19.12 -34.69 -2.90
N TRP A 263 -19.73 -35.42 -3.84
CA TRP A 263 -19.02 -36.39 -4.69
C TRP A 263 -18.03 -35.74 -5.65
N LEU A 264 -18.41 -34.62 -6.29
CA LEU A 264 -17.55 -33.91 -7.24
C LEU A 264 -16.32 -33.30 -6.57
N MET A 265 -16.44 -32.89 -5.30
CA MET A 265 -15.41 -32.17 -4.57
C MET A 265 -14.63 -33.04 -3.56
N ASP A 266 -14.87 -34.35 -3.53
CA ASP A 266 -14.25 -35.28 -2.56
C ASP A 266 -12.72 -35.21 -2.56
N SER A 267 -12.12 -35.00 -3.74
CA SER A 267 -10.66 -34.85 -3.91
C SER A 267 -10.22 -33.40 -4.21
N TYR A 268 -11.01 -32.39 -3.86
CA TYR A 268 -10.71 -30.99 -4.16
C TYR A 268 -9.60 -30.43 -3.25
N GLU A 269 -8.38 -30.40 -3.77
CA GLU A 269 -7.15 -30.10 -3.00
C GLU A 269 -7.19 -28.78 -2.20
N PRO A 270 -7.63 -27.61 -2.74
CA PRO A 270 -7.68 -26.37 -1.96
C PRO A 270 -8.65 -26.45 -0.78
N GLY A 271 -9.72 -27.24 -0.93
CA GLY A 271 -10.68 -27.51 0.12
C GLY A 271 -10.11 -28.46 1.18
N LEU A 272 -9.48 -29.56 0.77
CA LEU A 272 -8.87 -30.52 1.67
C LEU A 272 -7.72 -29.89 2.47
N ASP A 273 -6.76 -29.26 1.78
CA ASP A 273 -5.61 -28.58 2.39
C ASP A 273 -6.01 -27.55 3.45
N LYS A 274 -7.13 -26.85 3.23
CA LYS A 274 -7.65 -25.87 4.20
C LYS A 274 -8.48 -26.52 5.30
N TYR A 275 -9.47 -27.34 4.92
CA TYR A 275 -10.60 -27.66 5.78
C TYR A 275 -10.53 -29.02 6.46
N ASP A 276 -9.67 -29.93 6.00
CA ASP A 276 -9.60 -31.30 6.51
C ASP A 276 -9.15 -31.35 8.00
N ARG A 277 -8.45 -30.31 8.45
CA ARG A 277 -8.07 -30.11 9.86
C ARG A 277 -9.18 -29.58 10.76
N TYR A 278 -10.35 -29.20 10.24
CA TYR A 278 -11.48 -28.69 11.05
C TYR A 278 -12.53 -29.78 11.31
N PRO A 279 -13.28 -29.72 12.42
CA PRO A 279 -14.30 -30.71 12.74
C PRO A 279 -15.40 -30.83 11.66
N GLY A 280 -15.48 -31.99 11.01
CA GLY A 280 -16.39 -32.27 9.88
C GLY A 280 -15.78 -32.06 8.49
N GLY A 281 -14.51 -31.62 8.42
CA GLY A 281 -13.70 -31.58 7.21
C GLY A 281 -14.26 -30.71 6.09
N LEU A 282 -13.77 -30.97 4.88
CA LEU A 282 -14.30 -30.40 3.65
C LEU A 282 -15.81 -30.69 3.44
N PRO A 283 -16.35 -31.90 3.73
CA PRO A 283 -17.78 -32.20 3.52
C PRO A 283 -18.73 -31.27 4.28
N LYS A 284 -18.43 -30.98 5.56
CA LYS A 284 -19.22 -30.03 6.35
C LYS A 284 -19.18 -28.64 5.74
N GLN A 285 -18.00 -28.20 5.30
CA GLN A 285 -17.85 -26.88 4.69
C GLN A 285 -18.60 -26.78 3.36
N ILE A 286 -18.62 -27.85 2.55
CA ILE A 286 -19.41 -27.93 1.33
C ILE A 286 -20.89 -27.75 1.65
N GLY A 287 -21.42 -28.48 2.65
CA GLY A 287 -22.81 -28.34 3.11
C GLY A 287 -23.17 -26.91 3.50
N VAL A 288 -22.33 -26.26 4.33
CA VAL A 288 -22.54 -24.86 4.73
C VAL A 288 -22.56 -23.92 3.52
N CYS A 289 -21.60 -24.05 2.61
CA CYS A 289 -21.54 -23.22 1.40
C CYS A 289 -22.77 -23.43 0.50
N TYR A 290 -23.23 -24.67 0.40
CA TYR A 290 -24.37 -25.09 -0.43
C TYR A 290 -25.69 -24.55 0.13
N ASP A 291 -25.95 -24.73 1.43
CA ASP A 291 -27.15 -24.20 2.10
C ASP A 291 -27.17 -22.66 2.08
N THR A 292 -26.01 -22.03 2.29
CA THR A 292 -25.87 -20.57 2.19
C THR A 292 -26.23 -20.06 0.79
N LYS A 293 -25.92 -20.84 -0.26
CA LYS A 293 -26.29 -20.49 -1.65
C LYS A 293 -27.80 -20.71 -1.89
N LEU A 294 -28.37 -21.83 -1.46
CA LEU A 294 -29.80 -22.10 -1.62
C LEU A 294 -30.72 -21.14 -0.83
N GLN A 295 -30.33 -20.74 0.39
CA GLN A 295 -31.10 -19.79 1.19
C GLN A 295 -31.15 -18.39 0.56
N LYS A 296 -30.10 -18.01 -0.17
CA LYS A 296 -30.10 -16.77 -0.97
C LYS A 296 -31.05 -16.85 -2.17
N ASP A 297 -31.30 -18.04 -2.70
CA ASP A 297 -32.12 -18.24 -3.91
C ASP A 297 -33.62 -18.55 -3.61
N THR A 298 -34.01 -18.89 -2.37
CA THR A 298 -35.38 -19.40 -2.03
C THR A 298 -36.30 -18.44 -1.26
N THR A 299 -35.89 -17.20 -0.98
CA THR A 299 -36.77 -16.21 -0.31
C THR A 299 -37.60 -15.44 -1.35
N PRO A 300 -38.95 -15.53 -1.36
CA PRO A 300 -39.78 -14.77 -2.29
C PRO A 300 -39.86 -13.29 -1.85
N ALA A 301 -39.73 -12.38 -2.81
CA ALA A 301 -39.83 -10.94 -2.57
C ALA A 301 -41.23 -10.53 -2.08
N ASN A 302 -41.31 -9.90 -0.91
CA ASN A 302 -42.48 -9.11 -0.51
C ASN A 302 -42.36 -7.74 -1.20
N GLU A 303 -43.30 -7.42 -2.08
CA GLU A 303 -43.31 -6.23 -2.96
C GLU A 303 -43.54 -4.89 -2.25
N ASP A 304 -43.73 -4.84 -0.92
CA ASP A 304 -44.08 -3.60 -0.19
C ASP A 304 -43.16 -3.26 1.01
N ASP A 305 -42.00 -3.92 1.18
CA ASP A 305 -41.05 -3.62 2.28
C ASP A 305 -39.58 -3.47 1.80
N ILE A 306 -39.42 -2.88 0.61
CA ILE A 306 -38.13 -2.44 0.07
C ILE A 306 -37.90 -0.99 0.52
N SER A 307 -37.32 -0.80 1.71
CA SER A 307 -36.63 0.45 2.05
C SER A 307 -35.59 0.22 3.15
N GLY A 308 -34.48 -0.38 2.73
CA GLY A 308 -33.29 -0.68 3.51
C GLY A 308 -32.14 -1.01 2.57
N ASP A 309 -31.99 -0.14 1.56
CA ASP A 309 -31.01 -0.04 0.49
C ASP A 309 -29.76 -0.94 0.64
N MET A 310 -29.86 -2.20 0.21
CA MET A 310 -28.83 -2.71 -0.68
C MET A 310 -29.09 -2.00 -2.00
N GLU A 311 -28.20 -1.10 -2.42
CA GLU A 311 -28.17 -0.72 -3.82
C GLU A 311 -28.05 -2.04 -4.60
N ASP A 312 -29.08 -2.38 -5.37
CA ASP A 312 -28.96 -3.42 -6.39
C ASP A 312 -27.72 -3.04 -7.19
N GLU A 313 -26.64 -3.82 -7.08
CA GLU A 313 -25.53 -3.67 -8.01
C GLU A 313 -26.10 -4.09 -9.37
N GLU A 314 -26.57 -3.09 -10.12
CA GLU A 314 -27.17 -3.25 -11.44
C GLU A 314 -26.04 -3.63 -12.40
N TYR A 315 -25.85 -4.93 -12.59
CA TYR A 315 -24.88 -5.44 -13.56
C TYR A 315 -25.49 -5.40 -14.95
N ILE A 316 -24.90 -4.59 -15.83
CA ILE A 316 -25.24 -4.58 -17.25
C ILE A 316 -24.52 -5.76 -17.92
N VAL A 317 -25.28 -6.63 -18.58
CA VAL A 317 -24.73 -7.69 -19.45
C VAL A 317 -24.99 -7.27 -20.89
N GLU A 318 -23.93 -6.88 -21.59
CA GLU A 318 -23.99 -6.54 -23.01
C GLU A 318 -23.58 -7.74 -23.85
N SER A 319 -24.34 -8.03 -24.90
CA SER A 319 -23.96 -9.08 -25.83
C SER A 319 -22.95 -8.57 -26.85
N ALA A 320 -21.91 -9.36 -27.14
CA ALA A 320 -20.87 -8.95 -28.11
C ALA A 320 -21.37 -8.91 -29.57
N ASP A 321 -22.57 -9.44 -29.86
CA ASP A 321 -23.27 -9.29 -31.15
C ASP A 321 -24.19 -8.06 -31.19
N GLU A 322 -24.40 -7.40 -30.05
CA GLU A 322 -25.14 -6.15 -29.92
C GLU A 322 -24.14 -4.98 -29.93
N GLY A 323 -24.38 -3.99 -30.80
CA GLY A 323 -23.53 -2.81 -30.94
C GLY A 323 -22.65 -2.80 -32.18
N GLU A 324 -22.21 -1.61 -32.58
CA GLU A 324 -21.34 -1.44 -33.74
C GLU A 324 -19.87 -1.50 -33.32
N MET A 325 -19.05 -2.21 -34.12
CA MET A 325 -17.60 -2.14 -33.96
C MET A 325 -17.12 -0.71 -34.19
N THR A 326 -16.39 -0.16 -33.23
CA THR A 326 -15.80 1.18 -33.33
C THR A 326 -14.29 1.11 -33.52
N LEU A 327 -13.73 2.12 -34.20
CA LEU A 327 -12.29 2.28 -34.33
C LEU A 327 -11.75 3.04 -33.10
N GLN A 328 -10.59 2.62 -32.60
CA GLN A 328 -9.84 3.41 -31.62
C GLN A 328 -9.47 4.76 -32.22
N ARG A 329 -9.92 5.84 -31.56
CA ARG A 329 -9.61 7.22 -31.96
C ARG A 329 -8.37 7.74 -31.26
N TRP A 330 -7.67 8.65 -31.93
CA TRP A 330 -6.39 9.19 -31.46
C TRP A 330 -6.44 10.71 -31.44
N LEU A 331 -5.88 11.32 -30.40
CA LEU A 331 -5.60 12.75 -30.39
C LEU A 331 -4.37 13.05 -31.24
N TRP A 332 -3.31 12.26 -31.03
CA TRP A 332 -2.08 12.23 -31.81
C TRP A 332 -1.87 10.79 -32.28
N GLN A 333 -1.86 10.56 -33.59
CA GLN A 333 -1.92 9.22 -34.17
C GLN A 333 -0.80 8.33 -33.64
N ASP A 334 -1.13 7.15 -33.12
CA ASP A 334 -0.21 6.16 -32.51
C ASP A 334 0.54 6.61 -31.24
N TRP A 335 0.36 7.85 -30.78
CA TRP A 335 1.01 8.40 -29.58
C TRP A 335 0.05 8.60 -28.41
N LEU A 336 -1.11 9.23 -28.66
CA LEU A 336 -2.06 9.65 -27.62
C LEU A 336 -3.49 9.20 -28.00
N PRO A 337 -4.00 8.08 -27.46
CA PRO A 337 -5.38 7.67 -27.68
C PRO A 337 -6.37 8.64 -27.00
N LEU A 338 -7.54 8.82 -27.62
CA LEU A 338 -8.69 9.46 -26.96
C LEU A 338 -9.39 8.44 -26.07
N GLY A 339 -9.97 8.91 -24.96
CA GLY A 339 -10.73 8.06 -24.03
C GLY A 339 -9.88 7.38 -22.96
N ASP A 340 -8.55 7.58 -22.97
CA ASP A 340 -7.64 6.77 -22.19
C ASP A 340 -6.52 7.58 -21.51
N LEU A 341 -5.86 6.93 -20.54
CA LEU A 341 -4.67 7.45 -19.87
C LEU A 341 -3.38 7.12 -20.62
N SER A 342 -2.65 8.17 -20.99
CA SER A 342 -1.25 8.12 -21.39
C SER A 342 -0.34 8.71 -20.32
N LEU A 343 0.80 8.08 -20.08
CA LEU A 343 1.85 8.62 -19.21
C LEU A 343 3.01 9.13 -20.03
N ILE A 344 3.55 10.30 -19.67
CA ILE A 344 4.86 10.77 -20.12
C ILE A 344 5.84 10.71 -18.95
N ALA A 345 6.89 9.89 -19.12
CA ALA A 345 7.80 9.53 -18.05
C ALA A 345 9.27 9.82 -18.37
N GLY A 346 10.08 10.04 -17.34
CA GLY A 346 11.49 10.42 -17.48
C GLY A 346 12.04 11.00 -16.18
N TYR A 347 13.37 11.10 -16.08
CA TYR A 347 14.04 11.74 -14.95
C TYR A 347 13.58 13.19 -14.76
N GLU A 348 13.79 13.75 -13.57
CA GLU A 348 13.65 15.20 -13.36
C GLU A 348 14.43 15.97 -14.43
N GLU A 349 13.93 17.15 -14.82
CA GLU A 349 14.56 18.01 -15.83
C GLU A 349 14.65 17.41 -17.26
N SER A 350 14.00 16.28 -17.53
CA SER A 350 13.96 15.68 -18.87
C SER A 350 13.01 16.37 -19.87
N MET A 351 12.48 17.55 -19.56
CA MET A 351 11.58 18.35 -20.42
C MET A 351 10.18 17.77 -20.69
N LYS A 352 9.69 16.84 -19.87
CA LYS A 352 8.32 16.27 -19.96
C LYS A 352 7.23 17.36 -20.01
N SER A 353 7.26 18.29 -19.05
CA SER A 353 6.26 19.38 -19.00
C SER A 353 6.35 20.27 -20.24
N SER A 354 7.54 20.49 -20.82
CA SER A 354 7.69 21.22 -22.09
C SER A 354 6.97 20.52 -23.25
N VAL A 355 7.07 19.18 -23.34
CA VAL A 355 6.33 18.38 -24.33
C VAL A 355 4.82 18.47 -24.10
N CYS A 356 4.35 18.43 -22.85
CA CYS A 356 2.92 18.61 -22.56
C CYS A 356 2.40 19.99 -22.95
N LEU A 357 3.20 21.05 -22.76
CA LEU A 357 2.86 22.43 -23.16
C LEU A 357 2.85 22.60 -24.68
N TRP A 358 3.80 21.96 -25.39
CA TRP A 358 3.77 21.85 -26.85
C TRP A 358 2.53 21.10 -27.33
N ALA A 359 2.23 19.94 -26.75
CA ALA A 359 1.04 19.17 -27.09
C ALA A 359 -0.24 19.99 -26.86
N SER A 360 -0.29 20.76 -25.76
CA SER A 360 -1.39 21.69 -25.49
C SER A 360 -1.53 22.72 -26.62
N ALA A 361 -0.43 23.29 -27.11
CA ALA A 361 -0.46 24.21 -28.24
C ALA A 361 -1.03 23.55 -29.50
N GLU A 362 -0.57 22.35 -29.85
CA GLU A 362 -1.04 21.61 -31.03
C GLU A 362 -2.54 21.29 -30.96
N VAL A 363 -3.06 20.89 -29.78
CA VAL A 363 -4.50 20.67 -29.56
C VAL A 363 -5.30 21.95 -29.77
N THR A 364 -4.85 23.06 -29.16
CA THR A 364 -5.55 24.35 -29.29
C THR A 364 -5.51 24.94 -30.69
N ARG A 365 -4.65 24.42 -31.57
CA ARG A 365 -4.58 24.77 -32.99
C ARG A 365 -5.16 23.71 -33.92
N GLY A 366 -5.57 22.56 -33.40
CA GLY A 366 -6.07 21.43 -34.20
C GLY A 366 -5.01 20.85 -35.14
N ARG A 367 -3.74 20.82 -34.72
CA ARG A 367 -2.61 20.45 -35.60
C ARG A 367 -2.15 19.01 -35.48
N PHE A 368 -2.50 18.31 -34.40
CA PHE A 368 -2.22 16.88 -34.30
C PHE A 368 -2.90 16.11 -35.44
N ASP A 369 -2.24 15.05 -35.90
CA ASP A 369 -2.66 14.20 -37.01
C ASP A 369 -3.65 13.09 -36.59
N GLY A 370 -4.50 13.37 -35.60
CA GLY A 370 -5.55 12.46 -35.13
C GLY A 370 -6.98 12.92 -35.51
N GLU A 371 -7.96 12.44 -34.74
CA GLU A 371 -9.41 12.71 -34.90
C GLU A 371 -9.73 14.20 -35.03
N TYR A 372 -9.02 15.05 -34.27
CA TYR A 372 -9.27 16.49 -34.20
C TYR A 372 -8.38 17.32 -35.16
N ARG A 373 -7.79 16.70 -36.19
CA ARG A 373 -7.00 17.42 -37.19
C ARG A 373 -7.87 18.49 -37.88
N GLY A 374 -7.37 19.72 -37.93
CA GLY A 374 -8.07 20.91 -38.41
C GLY A 374 -9.12 21.47 -37.45
N GLN A 375 -9.33 20.84 -36.28
CA GLN A 375 -10.37 21.21 -35.32
C GLN A 375 -9.75 21.62 -33.96
N ALA A 376 -9.67 22.93 -33.71
CA ALA A 376 -9.12 23.46 -32.46
C ALA A 376 -9.97 23.11 -31.23
N LYS A 377 -9.42 22.29 -30.33
CA LYS A 377 -10.04 21.89 -29.05
C LYS A 377 -9.47 22.66 -27.87
N GLY A 378 -10.19 22.66 -26.76
CA GLY A 378 -9.71 23.20 -25.49
C GLY A 378 -8.75 22.25 -24.78
N VAL A 379 -7.94 22.79 -23.88
CA VAL A 379 -7.02 22.03 -23.01
C VAL A 379 -7.28 22.39 -21.56
N LEU A 380 -7.42 21.39 -20.70
CA LEU A 380 -7.48 21.58 -19.25
C LEU A 380 -6.15 21.18 -18.61
N TYR A 381 -5.40 22.14 -18.09
CA TYR A 381 -4.08 21.91 -17.50
C TYR A 381 -4.18 21.96 -15.96
N ILE A 382 -3.81 20.87 -15.30
CA ILE A 382 -3.85 20.72 -13.84
C ILE A 382 -2.42 20.65 -13.32
N ALA A 383 -1.89 21.82 -12.90
CA ALA A 383 -0.51 21.98 -12.45
C ALA A 383 -0.38 22.08 -10.93
N ALA A 384 0.25 21.08 -10.33
CA ALA A 384 0.49 21.03 -8.88
C ALA A 384 1.81 21.69 -8.46
N GLU A 385 2.83 21.71 -9.33
CA GLU A 385 4.19 22.16 -8.97
C GLU A 385 4.50 23.56 -9.52
N ASP A 386 4.32 23.76 -10.82
CA ASP A 386 4.75 24.95 -11.53
C ASP A 386 3.79 26.15 -11.39
N SER A 387 4.37 27.35 -11.47
CA SER A 387 3.64 28.61 -11.46
C SER A 387 2.88 28.81 -12.77
N TRP A 388 1.59 29.14 -12.66
CA TRP A 388 0.75 29.38 -13.84
C TRP A 388 1.19 30.64 -14.58
N GLU A 389 1.46 31.71 -13.83
CA GLU A 389 1.74 33.04 -14.38
C GLU A 389 3.17 33.16 -14.92
N SER A 390 4.16 32.61 -14.20
CA SER A 390 5.59 32.82 -14.52
C SER A 390 6.24 31.66 -15.29
N THR A 391 5.62 30.47 -15.31
CA THR A 391 6.21 29.28 -15.98
C THR A 391 5.31 28.78 -17.11
N ILE A 392 4.06 28.43 -16.80
CA ILE A 392 3.18 27.72 -17.74
C ILE A 392 2.68 28.64 -18.86
N LYS A 393 2.10 29.80 -18.52
CA LYS A 393 1.58 30.75 -19.52
C LYS A 393 2.66 31.21 -20.52
N PRO A 394 3.86 31.66 -20.09
CA PRO A 394 4.90 32.07 -21.05
C PRO A 394 5.29 30.94 -22.00
N ARG A 395 5.44 29.71 -21.49
CA ARG A 395 5.80 28.55 -22.31
C ARG A 395 4.70 28.13 -23.27
N LEU A 396 3.41 28.24 -22.88
CA LEU A 396 2.29 28.03 -23.81
C LEU A 396 2.32 29.04 -24.97
N VAL A 397 2.56 30.33 -24.66
CA VAL A 397 2.69 31.38 -25.67
C VAL A 397 3.89 31.11 -26.59
N ALA A 398 5.04 30.73 -26.02
CA ALA A 398 6.24 30.38 -26.77
C ALA A 398 6.03 29.19 -27.72
N ASN A 399 5.24 28.19 -27.31
CA ASN A 399 4.84 27.07 -28.18
C ASN A 399 3.69 27.41 -29.15
N GLY A 400 3.17 28.65 -29.13
CA GLY A 400 2.13 29.10 -30.05
C GLY A 400 0.70 28.69 -29.70
N ALA A 401 0.42 28.33 -28.45
CA ALA A 401 -0.92 27.93 -28.02
C ALA A 401 -1.96 29.04 -28.24
N ASP A 402 -3.20 28.65 -28.55
CA ASP A 402 -4.33 29.57 -28.44
C ASP A 402 -4.74 29.69 -26.97
N MET A 403 -4.31 30.79 -26.35
CA MET A 403 -4.54 31.04 -24.92
C MET A 403 -6.03 31.15 -24.55
N SER A 404 -6.92 31.41 -25.51
CA SER A 404 -8.38 31.43 -25.28
C SER A 404 -8.97 30.02 -25.06
N LYS A 405 -8.22 28.99 -25.44
CA LYS A 405 -8.60 27.57 -25.36
C LYS A 405 -7.83 26.80 -24.29
N VAL A 406 -6.97 27.47 -23.51
CA VAL A 406 -6.25 26.84 -22.40
C VAL A 406 -6.87 27.24 -21.06
N PHE A 407 -7.30 26.24 -20.31
CA PHE A 407 -7.98 26.41 -19.03
C PHE A 407 -7.17 25.77 -17.91
N ARG A 408 -7.23 26.37 -16.71
CA ARG A 408 -6.57 25.86 -15.50
C ARG A 408 -7.61 25.30 -14.54
N PHE A 409 -7.37 24.11 -13.99
CA PHE A 409 -8.16 23.59 -12.89
C PHE A 409 -7.42 23.78 -11.55
N ARG A 410 -8.07 24.40 -10.56
CA ARG A 410 -7.50 24.58 -9.20
C ARG A 410 -8.61 24.82 -8.16
N PRO A 411 -8.37 24.53 -6.87
CA PRO A 411 -9.32 24.87 -5.83
C PRO A 411 -9.32 26.39 -5.56
N PRO A 412 -10.43 26.96 -5.07
CA PRO A 412 -10.48 28.34 -4.60
C PRO A 412 -9.40 28.61 -3.54
N GLY A 413 -8.82 29.82 -3.54
CA GLY A 413 -7.80 30.21 -2.56
C GLY A 413 -6.40 29.60 -2.74
N SER A 414 -6.22 28.57 -3.57
CA SER A 414 -4.89 27.99 -3.83
C SER A 414 -4.24 28.52 -5.09
N ARG A 415 -2.93 28.82 -5.01
CA ARG A 415 -2.07 29.17 -6.17
C ARG A 415 -1.49 27.95 -6.89
N ARG A 416 -1.57 26.74 -6.31
CA ARG A 416 -1.11 25.47 -6.89
C ARG A 416 -2.25 24.44 -6.89
N ALA A 417 -2.32 23.56 -7.89
CA ALA A 417 -3.40 22.59 -8.01
C ALA A 417 -3.10 21.31 -7.23
N TYR A 418 -2.94 21.39 -5.90
CA TYR A 418 -3.12 20.20 -5.07
C TYR A 418 -4.62 19.92 -5.03
N VAL A 419 -5.06 19.12 -6.00
CA VAL A 419 -6.46 18.79 -6.26
C VAL A 419 -6.59 17.28 -6.12
N ASN A 420 -7.72 16.82 -5.61
CA ASN A 420 -8.11 15.43 -5.79
C ASN A 420 -9.11 15.38 -6.95
N VAL A 421 -8.63 15.04 -8.15
CA VAL A 421 -9.44 15.02 -9.38
C VAL A 421 -10.64 14.08 -9.25
N VAL A 422 -10.49 12.96 -8.53
CA VAL A 422 -11.56 11.99 -8.27
C VAL A 422 -12.77 12.65 -7.61
N LYS A 423 -12.54 13.64 -6.75
CA LYS A 423 -13.63 14.39 -6.08
C LYS A 423 -14.28 15.46 -6.94
N SER A 424 -13.84 15.64 -8.18
CA SER A 424 -14.29 16.73 -9.05
C SER A 424 -14.63 16.26 -10.46
N LEU A 425 -14.85 14.95 -10.66
CA LEU A 425 -15.13 14.34 -11.97
C LEU A 425 -16.35 14.98 -12.64
N GLU A 426 -17.46 15.17 -11.93
CA GLU A 426 -18.67 15.79 -12.49
C GLU A 426 -18.46 17.24 -12.94
N LEU A 427 -17.69 18.02 -12.16
CA LEU A 427 -17.32 19.37 -12.56
C LEU A 427 -16.41 19.34 -13.79
N ILE A 428 -15.48 18.39 -13.87
CA ILE A 428 -14.58 18.23 -15.02
C ILE A 428 -15.37 17.80 -16.26
N ARG A 429 -16.31 16.85 -16.16
CA ARG A 429 -17.23 16.47 -17.25
C ARG A 429 -17.97 17.68 -17.81
N LYS A 430 -18.50 18.54 -16.92
CA LYS A 430 -19.15 19.80 -17.32
C LYS A 430 -18.18 20.73 -18.05
N ILE A 431 -16.97 20.93 -17.53
CA ILE A 431 -15.94 21.76 -18.16
C ILE A 431 -15.54 21.21 -19.54
N ILE A 432 -15.41 19.89 -19.69
CA ILE A 432 -15.08 19.25 -20.96
C ILE A 432 -16.10 19.63 -22.03
N ARG A 433 -17.40 19.52 -21.72
CA ARG A 433 -18.49 19.89 -22.62
C ARG A 433 -18.51 21.39 -22.92
N GLU A 434 -18.51 22.23 -21.88
CA GLU A 434 -18.63 23.69 -22.04
C GLU A 434 -17.45 24.35 -22.75
N LYS A 435 -16.24 23.81 -22.55
CA LYS A 435 -15.00 24.35 -23.11
C LYS A 435 -14.48 23.55 -24.30
N ASN A 436 -15.21 22.53 -24.74
CA ASN A 436 -14.85 21.63 -25.84
C ASN A 436 -13.42 21.08 -25.67
N ILE A 437 -13.13 20.53 -24.48
CA ILE A 437 -11.78 20.06 -24.12
C ILE A 437 -11.46 18.76 -24.87
N GLY A 438 -10.29 18.70 -25.51
CA GLY A 438 -9.76 17.50 -26.18
C GLY A 438 -8.57 16.87 -25.46
N LEU A 439 -7.95 17.57 -24.52
CA LEU A 439 -6.81 17.09 -23.73
C LEU A 439 -6.87 17.60 -22.29
N ILE A 440 -6.60 16.71 -21.34
CA ILE A 440 -6.33 17.05 -19.94
C ILE A 440 -4.87 16.68 -19.61
N VAL A 441 -4.12 17.65 -19.08
CA VAL A 441 -2.73 17.44 -18.62
C VAL A 441 -2.69 17.40 -17.10
N LEU A 442 -2.05 16.37 -16.54
CA LEU A 442 -1.89 16.16 -15.10
C LEU A 442 -0.40 16.27 -14.71
N ASP A 443 -0.01 17.38 -14.09
CA ASP A 443 1.40 17.78 -13.94
C ASP A 443 1.82 18.06 -12.47
N PRO A 444 2.49 17.10 -11.80
CA PRO A 444 2.56 15.68 -12.15
C PRO A 444 1.27 14.93 -11.80
N ILE A 445 1.08 13.74 -12.37
CA ILE A 445 -0.12 12.93 -12.12
C ILE A 445 -0.28 12.56 -10.63
N SER A 446 0.82 12.36 -9.91
CA SER A 446 0.77 12.11 -8.46
C SER A 446 0.23 13.30 -7.67
N GLY A 447 0.47 14.54 -8.13
CA GLY A 447 0.03 15.76 -7.46
C GLY A 447 -1.47 16.04 -7.57
N VAL A 448 -2.18 15.30 -8.43
CA VAL A 448 -3.62 15.49 -8.70
C VAL A 448 -4.50 14.36 -8.14
N LEU A 449 -3.90 13.37 -7.48
CA LEU A 449 -4.59 12.26 -6.81
C LEU A 449 -4.81 12.53 -5.31
N GLY A 450 -4.43 13.70 -4.80
CA GLY A 450 -4.59 14.08 -3.39
C GLY A 450 -3.77 13.22 -2.43
N ASP A 451 -4.42 12.65 -1.41
CA ASP A 451 -3.77 11.85 -0.34
C ASP A 451 -3.64 10.35 -0.71
N THR A 452 -3.88 9.97 -1.98
CA THR A 452 -3.81 8.58 -2.44
C THR A 452 -2.41 7.99 -2.30
N ASN A 453 -2.31 6.80 -1.69
CA ASN A 453 -1.04 6.08 -1.59
C ASN A 453 -0.69 5.39 -2.92
N VAL A 454 0.01 6.11 -3.78
CA VAL A 454 0.43 5.69 -5.13
C VAL A 454 1.44 4.53 -5.17
N GLU A 455 1.99 4.13 -4.01
CA GLU A 455 2.88 2.98 -3.92
C GLU A 455 2.10 1.65 -3.86
N LYS A 456 0.82 1.68 -3.45
CA LYS A 456 -0.05 0.49 -3.37
C LYS A 456 -0.96 0.38 -4.61
N GLU A 457 -1.23 -0.86 -5.04
CA GLU A 457 -1.88 -1.09 -6.34
C GLU A 457 -3.36 -0.73 -6.29
N GLU A 458 -4.06 -1.29 -5.30
CA GLU A 458 -5.49 -1.08 -5.07
C GLU A 458 -5.83 0.42 -4.92
N PRO A 459 -5.22 1.21 -4.02
CA PRO A 459 -5.50 2.64 -3.93
C PRO A 459 -5.19 3.44 -5.21
N LEU A 460 -4.17 3.03 -5.97
CA LEU A 460 -3.85 3.68 -7.24
C LEU A 460 -4.92 3.39 -8.29
N ARG A 461 -5.41 2.15 -8.37
CA ARG A 461 -6.51 1.75 -9.26
C ARG A 461 -7.81 2.45 -8.88
N ASP A 462 -8.16 2.47 -7.59
CA ASP A 462 -9.37 3.13 -7.08
C ASP A 462 -9.39 4.62 -7.42
N ALA A 463 -8.21 5.25 -7.53
CA ALA A 463 -8.10 6.65 -7.89
C ALA A 463 -8.06 6.88 -9.42
N LEU A 464 -7.40 6.02 -10.19
CA LEU A 464 -7.22 6.22 -11.63
C LEU A 464 -8.39 5.71 -12.48
N ILE A 465 -9.02 4.60 -12.10
CA ILE A 465 -10.13 3.99 -12.88
C ILE A 465 -11.26 5.01 -13.09
N PRO A 466 -11.80 5.69 -12.06
CA PRO A 466 -12.86 6.68 -12.27
C PRO A 466 -12.46 7.87 -13.17
N ILE A 467 -11.17 8.22 -13.21
CA ILE A 467 -10.65 9.27 -14.09
C ILE A 467 -10.60 8.77 -15.54
N ILE A 468 -10.26 7.51 -15.74
CA ILE A 468 -10.21 6.86 -17.05
C ILE A 468 -11.62 6.65 -17.59
N ASP A 469 -12.56 6.15 -16.78
CA ASP A 469 -13.97 5.99 -17.16
C ASP A 469 -14.56 7.35 -17.60
N MET A 470 -14.21 8.42 -16.88
CA MET A 470 -14.59 9.78 -17.28
C MET A 470 -14.00 10.20 -18.63
N ALA A 471 -12.76 9.80 -18.92
CA ALA A 471 -12.15 10.08 -20.20
C ALA A 471 -12.81 9.28 -21.33
N GLU A 472 -13.11 8.00 -21.10
CA GLU A 472 -13.80 7.12 -22.03
C GLU A 472 -15.18 7.69 -22.41
N ASP A 473 -15.99 8.03 -21.41
CA ASP A 473 -17.32 8.64 -21.60
C ASP A 473 -17.31 9.96 -22.36
N THR A 474 -16.24 10.75 -22.21
CA THR A 474 -16.15 12.11 -22.77
C THR A 474 -15.31 12.18 -24.04
N GLY A 475 -14.59 11.12 -24.38
CA GLY A 475 -13.66 11.07 -25.50
C GLY A 475 -12.47 12.02 -25.38
N VAL A 476 -12.07 12.43 -24.17
CA VAL A 476 -10.90 13.29 -23.95
C VAL A 476 -9.63 12.46 -23.80
N ALA A 477 -8.47 12.94 -24.25
CA ALA A 477 -7.20 12.29 -23.92
C ALA A 477 -6.70 12.76 -22.54
N LEU A 478 -6.15 11.84 -21.74
CA LEU A 478 -5.44 12.16 -20.50
C LEU A 478 -3.93 11.99 -20.69
N LEU A 479 -3.16 13.01 -20.34
CA LEU A 479 -1.70 12.96 -20.35
C LEU A 479 -1.12 13.28 -18.97
N GLY A 480 -0.65 12.24 -18.28
CA GLY A 480 -0.08 12.33 -16.95
C GLY A 480 1.45 12.36 -16.94
N ILE A 481 2.05 13.32 -16.24
CA ILE A 481 3.51 13.38 -16.08
C ILE A 481 3.93 12.53 -14.88
N LYS A 482 4.87 11.60 -15.11
CA LYS A 482 5.44 10.72 -14.08
C LYS A 482 6.97 10.83 -14.05
N HIS A 483 7.54 11.08 -12.87
CA HIS A 483 8.99 11.06 -12.71
C HIS A 483 9.52 9.63 -12.62
N PHE A 484 10.68 9.40 -13.22
CA PHE A 484 11.49 8.22 -12.88
C PHE A 484 11.98 8.33 -11.44
N THR A 485 12.18 7.17 -10.81
CA THR A 485 12.90 7.05 -9.54
C THR A 485 14.37 7.39 -9.72
N LYS A 486 15.08 7.56 -8.60
CA LYS A 486 16.54 7.76 -8.57
C LYS A 486 17.35 6.50 -8.90
N LEU A 487 16.69 5.42 -9.35
CA LEU A 487 17.36 4.19 -9.75
C LEU A 487 18.17 4.42 -11.03
N GLU A 488 19.28 3.72 -11.14
CA GLU A 488 20.03 3.57 -12.38
C GLU A 488 19.66 2.25 -13.04
N SER A 489 19.10 2.34 -14.24
CA SER A 489 18.74 1.15 -15.03
C SER A 489 18.74 1.49 -16.50
N THR A 490 19.07 0.51 -17.33
CA THR A 490 18.83 0.57 -18.76
C THR A 490 17.38 0.24 -19.10
N ASP A 491 16.67 -0.45 -18.21
CA ASP A 491 15.27 -0.84 -18.37
C ASP A 491 14.35 0.32 -17.93
N PRO A 492 13.69 1.01 -18.89
CA PRO A 492 12.89 2.18 -18.57
C PRO A 492 11.66 1.88 -17.71
N ALA A 493 11.13 0.64 -17.77
CA ALA A 493 9.99 0.23 -16.95
C ALA A 493 10.37 0.17 -15.46
N LYS A 494 11.60 -0.25 -15.14
CA LYS A 494 12.13 -0.21 -13.76
C LYS A 494 12.30 1.22 -13.26
N LEU A 495 12.64 2.15 -14.15
CA LEU A 495 12.87 3.55 -13.78
C LEU A 495 11.59 4.26 -13.37
N MET A 496 10.44 3.96 -13.99
CA MET A 496 9.16 4.56 -13.55
C MET A 496 8.87 4.32 -12.07
N GLY A 497 9.34 3.19 -11.54
CA GLY A 497 9.34 2.81 -10.13
C GLY A 497 7.98 2.86 -9.44
N GLY A 498 8.00 2.57 -8.13
CA GLY A 498 6.79 2.34 -7.36
C GLY A 498 6.00 1.15 -7.89
N ASN A 499 4.68 1.29 -7.93
CA ASN A 499 3.77 0.24 -8.32
C ASN A 499 3.77 -0.03 -9.85
N ARG A 500 3.95 -1.28 -10.28
CA ARG A 500 3.84 -1.68 -11.70
C ARG A 500 2.47 -1.33 -12.31
N ALA A 501 1.43 -1.17 -11.49
CA ALA A 501 0.11 -0.76 -11.90
C ALA A 501 0.09 0.56 -12.69
N TRP A 502 1.01 1.50 -12.47
CA TRP A 502 1.14 2.70 -13.32
C TRP A 502 1.26 2.33 -14.80
N SER A 503 2.16 1.39 -15.09
CA SER A 503 2.38 0.92 -16.46
C SER A 503 1.21 0.07 -16.96
N TYR A 504 0.51 -0.66 -16.09
CA TYR A 504 -0.60 -1.53 -16.51
C TYR A 504 -1.89 -0.76 -16.80
N ILE A 505 -2.17 0.29 -16.01
CA ILE A 505 -3.35 1.12 -16.13
C ILE A 505 -3.24 2.03 -17.37
N ALA A 506 -2.05 2.57 -17.66
CA ALA A 506 -1.86 3.42 -18.83
C ALA A 506 -1.89 2.61 -20.15
N ARG A 507 -2.65 3.10 -21.14
CA ARG A 507 -2.67 2.51 -22.50
C ARG A 507 -1.41 2.77 -23.28
N ALA A 508 -0.84 3.96 -23.10
CA ALA A 508 0.43 4.36 -23.67
C ALA A 508 1.38 4.86 -22.58
N THR A 509 2.66 4.52 -22.69
CA THR A 509 3.72 5.10 -21.88
C THR A 509 4.77 5.68 -22.81
N ILE A 510 4.80 7.00 -22.86
CA ILE A 510 5.74 7.83 -23.59
C ILE A 510 6.92 8.12 -22.65
N MET A 511 8.14 8.02 -23.12
CA MET A 511 9.32 8.23 -22.31
C MET A 511 10.26 9.25 -22.93
N VAL A 512 10.82 10.12 -22.09
CA VAL A 512 11.74 11.19 -22.49
C VAL A 512 13.05 11.04 -21.73
N VAL A 513 14.16 10.97 -22.47
CA VAL A 513 15.53 10.91 -21.93
C VAL A 513 16.46 11.87 -22.67
N ALA A 514 17.59 12.20 -22.05
CA ALA A 514 18.67 12.91 -22.73
C ALA A 514 19.17 12.10 -23.93
N ASP A 515 19.42 12.79 -25.05
CA ASP A 515 20.13 12.20 -26.18
C ASP A 515 21.63 12.13 -25.82
N PRO A 516 22.20 10.93 -25.61
CA PRO A 516 23.61 10.82 -25.25
C PRO A 516 24.53 11.23 -26.41
N ASN A 517 24.07 11.31 -27.65
CA ASN A 517 24.93 11.64 -28.78
C ASN A 517 25.08 13.16 -29.00
N ASN A 518 24.39 13.99 -28.23
CA ASN A 518 24.50 15.44 -28.36
C ASN A 518 25.64 16.00 -27.48
N THR A 519 26.40 16.94 -28.04
CA THR A 519 27.51 17.64 -27.35
C THR A 519 27.04 18.74 -26.41
N ASP A 520 25.85 19.29 -26.66
CA ASP A 520 25.34 20.46 -25.93
C ASP A 520 24.34 20.07 -24.83
N ASP A 521 24.14 18.76 -24.57
CA ASP A 521 23.27 18.18 -23.54
C ASP A 521 21.79 18.65 -23.54
N GLU A 522 21.34 19.38 -24.56
CA GLU A 522 19.98 19.92 -24.65
C GLU A 522 18.99 19.04 -25.40
N ALA A 523 19.48 18.16 -26.28
CA ALA A 523 18.59 17.30 -27.09
C ALA A 523 18.01 16.17 -26.25
N ARG A 524 16.78 15.78 -26.59
CA ARG A 524 16.01 14.73 -25.93
C ARG A 524 15.51 13.75 -26.97
N ILE A 525 15.45 12.49 -26.57
CA ILE A 525 14.77 11.42 -27.30
C ILE A 525 13.45 11.16 -26.62
N ILE A 526 12.39 11.03 -27.41
CA ILE A 526 11.07 10.64 -26.96
C ILE A 526 10.55 9.42 -27.73
N GLU A 527 10.02 8.45 -27.02
CA GLU A 527 9.54 7.19 -27.58
C GLU A 527 8.25 6.74 -26.88
N VAL A 528 7.29 6.20 -27.63
CA VAL A 528 6.22 5.38 -27.06
C VAL A 528 6.83 4.05 -26.61
N HIS A 529 7.25 3.92 -25.36
CA HIS A 529 7.90 2.71 -24.85
C HIS A 529 6.94 1.51 -24.76
N LYS A 530 5.70 1.77 -24.35
CA LYS A 530 4.59 0.80 -24.24
C LYS A 530 3.37 1.34 -24.99
N SER A 531 2.76 0.50 -25.82
CA SER A 531 1.43 0.71 -26.41
C SER A 531 0.65 -0.59 -26.38
N ASN A 532 -0.60 -0.54 -25.93
CA ASN A 532 -1.52 -1.69 -25.96
C ASN A 532 -2.35 -1.76 -27.25
N LEU A 533 -2.26 -0.76 -28.13
CA LEU A 533 -3.24 -0.51 -29.20
C LEU A 533 -2.65 -0.69 -30.60
N VAL A 534 -1.39 -0.29 -30.81
CA VAL A 534 -0.75 -0.25 -32.13
C VAL A 534 0.74 -0.57 -32.05
N ARG A 535 1.35 -0.82 -33.21
CA ARG A 535 2.81 -0.85 -33.33
C ARG A 535 3.36 0.53 -32.96
N LYS A 536 4.43 0.53 -32.16
CA LYS A 536 5.06 1.76 -31.68
C LYS A 536 5.59 2.60 -32.85
N PRO A 537 5.30 3.92 -32.91
CA PRO A 537 5.91 4.82 -33.87
C PRO A 537 7.42 4.91 -33.62
N LYS A 538 8.17 5.40 -34.61
CA LYS A 538 9.61 5.60 -34.46
C LYS A 538 9.91 6.65 -33.37
N PRO A 539 10.97 6.46 -32.56
CA PRO A 539 11.44 7.47 -31.63
C PRO A 539 11.67 8.81 -32.34
N GLN A 540 11.41 9.90 -31.65
CA GLN A 540 11.60 11.27 -32.15
C GLN A 540 12.66 11.98 -31.33
N ARG A 541 13.29 12.98 -31.94
CA ARG A 541 14.28 13.86 -31.34
C ARG A 541 13.74 15.29 -31.28
N PHE A 542 13.98 15.95 -30.15
CA PHE A 542 13.65 17.37 -30.00
C PHE A 542 14.66 18.08 -29.11
N LYS A 543 14.67 19.41 -29.15
CA LYS A 543 15.47 20.26 -28.28
C LYS A 543 14.69 21.51 -27.87
N PRO A 544 15.10 22.23 -26.81
CA PRO A 544 14.56 23.56 -26.54
C PRO A 544 14.99 24.55 -27.63
N GLN A 545 14.08 25.44 -28.01
CA GLN A 545 14.38 26.64 -28.79
C GLN A 545 13.84 27.86 -28.05
N LEU A 546 14.72 28.83 -27.77
CA LEU A 546 14.33 30.06 -27.08
C LEU A 546 13.49 30.96 -28.00
N HIS A 547 12.31 31.31 -27.52
CA HIS A 547 11.44 32.32 -28.10
C HIS A 547 11.43 33.56 -27.21
N THR A 548 11.79 34.70 -27.77
CA THR A 548 11.83 35.97 -27.02
C THR A 548 10.41 36.51 -26.82
N LEU A 549 10.00 36.64 -25.56
CA LEU A 549 8.74 37.27 -25.17
C LEU A 549 9.02 38.54 -24.36
N ARG A 550 8.14 39.54 -24.48
CA ARG A 550 8.17 40.74 -23.65
C ARG A 550 7.27 40.54 -22.42
N ILE A 551 7.86 40.40 -21.25
CA ILE A 551 7.16 40.16 -19.97
C ILE A 551 7.58 41.28 -19.00
N GLU A 552 6.63 41.99 -18.42
CA GLU A 552 6.90 43.11 -17.50
C GLU A 552 7.89 44.16 -18.06
N GLY A 553 7.86 44.35 -19.38
CA GLY A 553 8.72 45.30 -20.10
C GLY A 553 10.13 44.79 -20.42
N GLN A 554 10.48 43.57 -20.01
CA GLN A 554 11.77 42.92 -20.29
C GLN A 554 11.65 41.87 -21.40
N GLU A 555 12.69 41.73 -22.21
CA GLU A 555 12.82 40.63 -23.17
C GLU A 555 13.38 39.39 -22.46
N VAL A 556 12.62 38.29 -22.49
CA VAL A 556 12.98 37.04 -21.83
C VAL A 556 12.93 35.92 -22.85
N GLY A 557 14.00 35.12 -22.93
CA GLY A 557 14.03 33.90 -23.72
C GLY A 557 13.26 32.79 -23.02
N ILE A 558 12.17 32.34 -23.64
CA ILE A 558 11.32 31.26 -23.10
C ILE A 558 11.51 30.00 -23.96
N PRO A 559 11.85 28.84 -23.37
CA PRO A 559 12.05 27.62 -24.13
C PRO A 559 10.72 27.07 -24.67
N ALA A 560 10.69 26.78 -25.98
CA ALA A 560 9.66 26.03 -26.68
C ALA A 560 10.24 24.72 -27.25
N VAL A 561 9.40 23.73 -27.53
CA VAL A 561 9.85 22.47 -28.13
C VAL A 561 10.09 22.67 -29.62
N CYS A 562 11.29 22.29 -30.08
CA CYS A 562 11.67 22.25 -31.49
C CYS A 562 11.98 20.81 -31.89
N TRP A 563 11.14 20.23 -32.75
CA TRP A 563 11.31 18.87 -33.26
C TRP A 563 12.40 18.81 -34.33
N GLU A 564 13.29 17.83 -34.22
CA GLU A 564 14.40 17.60 -35.15
C GLU A 564 14.19 16.36 -36.04
N GLY A 565 13.05 15.68 -35.88
CA GLY A 565 12.65 14.51 -36.67
C GLY A 565 12.84 13.19 -35.92
N GLU A 566 12.93 12.09 -36.68
CA GLU A 566 13.13 10.74 -36.15
C GLU A 566 14.51 10.61 -35.48
N SER A 567 14.59 9.81 -34.41
CA SER A 567 15.84 9.41 -33.76
C SER A 567 16.23 8.01 -34.21
N ASP A 568 17.52 7.81 -34.48
CA ASP A 568 18.09 6.50 -34.83
C ASP A 568 18.13 5.53 -33.64
N ILE A 569 18.06 6.06 -32.42
CA ILE A 569 18.09 5.29 -31.18
C ILE A 569 16.83 5.53 -30.34
N GLY A 570 16.42 4.48 -29.63
CA GLY A 570 15.33 4.52 -28.65
C GLY A 570 15.80 4.85 -27.24
N VAL A 571 14.85 4.90 -26.31
CA VAL A 571 15.08 5.30 -24.91
C VAL A 571 16.02 4.32 -24.18
N GLU A 572 15.83 3.01 -24.37
CA GLU A 572 16.67 1.99 -23.71
C GLU A 572 18.13 2.07 -24.17
N GLU A 573 18.36 2.28 -25.47
CA GLU A 573 19.71 2.47 -26.02
C GLU A 573 20.35 3.74 -25.46
N ALA A 574 19.60 4.84 -25.45
CA ALA A 574 20.07 6.12 -24.93
C ALA A 574 20.52 6.01 -23.46
N LEU A 575 19.71 5.36 -22.61
CA LEU A 575 20.03 5.09 -21.21
C LEU A 575 21.28 4.21 -21.07
N ARG A 576 21.43 3.19 -21.92
CA ARG A 576 22.60 2.30 -21.93
C ARG A 576 23.88 3.05 -22.23
N ILE A 577 23.88 3.90 -23.26
CA ILE A 577 25.03 4.72 -23.62
C ILE A 577 25.37 5.69 -22.49
N ALA A 578 24.36 6.39 -21.93
CA ALA A 578 24.56 7.36 -20.84
C ALA A 578 25.18 6.71 -19.59
N LEU A 579 24.63 5.57 -19.14
CA LEU A 579 25.17 4.82 -18.00
C LEU A 579 26.59 4.29 -18.27
N GLY A 580 26.87 3.86 -19.51
CA GLY A 580 28.20 3.43 -19.92
C GLY A 580 29.24 4.55 -19.79
N ARG A 581 28.91 5.76 -20.23
CA ARG A 581 29.78 6.95 -20.13
C ARG A 581 29.99 7.38 -18.69
N LYS A 582 28.92 7.42 -17.88
CA LYS A 582 29.02 7.75 -16.45
C LYS A 582 29.99 6.81 -15.72
N ARG A 583 29.85 5.50 -15.92
CA ARG A 583 30.76 4.50 -15.34
C ARG A 583 32.20 4.61 -15.86
N ALA A 584 32.40 5.09 -17.09
CA ALA A 584 33.75 5.33 -17.61
C ALA A 584 34.39 6.57 -16.96
N GLN A 585 33.62 7.64 -16.75
CA GLN A 585 34.07 8.84 -16.03
C GLN A 585 34.38 8.54 -14.56
N GLU A 586 33.53 7.78 -13.88
CA GLU A 586 33.76 7.34 -12.49
C GLU A 586 35.03 6.50 -12.36
N ARG A 587 35.27 5.57 -13.31
CA ARG A 587 36.52 4.79 -13.36
C ARG A 587 37.76 5.64 -13.65
N GLY A 588 37.62 6.71 -14.43
CA GLY A 588 38.70 7.68 -14.70
C GLY A 588 38.98 8.63 -13.53
N GLN A 589 38.00 8.86 -12.64
CA GLN A 589 38.16 9.64 -11.40
C GLN A 589 38.62 8.77 -10.21
N GLU A 590 38.25 7.49 -10.16
CA GLU A 590 38.73 6.55 -9.13
C GLU A 590 40.24 6.30 -9.18
N SER A 591 40.89 6.52 -10.32
CA SER A 591 42.36 6.38 -10.45
C SER A 591 43.17 7.45 -9.71
N SER A 592 42.55 8.49 -9.13
CA SER A 592 43.24 9.54 -8.38
C SER A 592 43.01 9.53 -6.87
N LYS A 593 42.22 8.60 -6.32
CA LYS A 593 42.13 8.38 -4.86
C LYS A 593 42.91 7.12 -4.48
N PRO A 594 43.79 7.16 -3.47
CA PRO A 594 44.48 5.95 -3.02
C PRO A 594 43.43 4.92 -2.60
N LYS A 595 43.51 3.71 -3.14
CA LYS A 595 42.65 2.61 -2.69
C LYS A 595 43.09 2.23 -1.29
N ARG A 596 42.15 2.17 -0.36
CA ARG A 596 42.40 1.62 0.96
C ARG A 596 43.00 0.21 0.83
N PRO A 597 44.21 -0.05 1.35
CA PRO A 597 44.86 -1.36 1.22
C PRO A 597 44.05 -2.40 2.00
N LYS A 598 43.96 -3.65 1.52
CA LYS A 598 43.27 -4.72 2.27
C LYS A 598 43.92 -4.88 3.64
N ALA A 599 43.10 -5.19 4.67
CA ALA A 599 43.57 -5.31 6.05
C ALA A 599 44.79 -6.26 6.20
N GLN A 600 44.82 -7.35 5.43
CA GLN A 600 45.93 -8.29 5.40
C GLN A 600 47.22 -7.69 4.82
N ASP A 601 47.10 -7.01 3.67
CA ASP A 601 48.26 -6.40 2.99
C ASP A 601 48.83 -5.26 3.84
N TRP A 602 47.94 -4.48 4.45
CA TRP A 602 48.30 -3.40 5.38
C TRP A 602 49.02 -3.95 6.61
N LEU A 603 48.45 -4.98 7.27
CA LEU A 603 49.04 -5.56 8.48
C LEU A 603 50.40 -6.21 8.20
N HIS A 604 50.53 -6.89 7.06
CA HIS A 604 51.79 -7.49 6.64
C HIS A 604 52.87 -6.44 6.39
N ALA A 605 52.55 -5.35 5.68
CA ALA A 605 53.47 -4.24 5.45
C ALA A 605 53.87 -3.55 6.77
N PHE A 606 52.88 -3.29 7.64
CA PHE A 606 53.11 -2.68 8.95
C PHE A 606 54.11 -3.47 9.79
N LEU A 607 53.92 -4.80 9.90
CA LEU A 607 54.82 -5.67 10.66
C LEU A 607 56.19 -5.89 9.98
N LEU A 608 56.25 -5.79 8.65
CA LEU A 608 57.53 -5.77 7.93
C LEU A 608 58.34 -4.52 8.27
N ASP A 609 57.70 -3.36 8.39
CA ASP A 609 58.38 -2.10 8.66
C ASP A 609 58.73 -1.95 10.15
N ASN A 610 57.84 -2.37 11.05
CA ASN A 610 57.97 -2.14 12.50
C ASN A 610 58.49 -3.35 13.30
N GLY A 611 58.55 -4.55 12.70
CA GLY A 611 59.01 -5.76 13.38
C GLY A 611 57.98 -6.36 14.34
N PRO A 612 58.40 -7.14 15.36
CA PRO A 612 57.50 -7.72 16.36
C PRO A 612 56.81 -6.62 17.18
N THR A 613 55.48 -6.53 17.09
CA THR A 613 54.68 -5.46 17.72
C THR A 613 53.56 -6.06 18.55
N LYS A 614 53.23 -5.42 19.68
CA LYS A 614 52.11 -5.84 20.53
C LYS A 614 50.78 -5.67 19.80
N ARG A 615 49.81 -6.56 20.03
CA ARG A 615 48.48 -6.48 19.40
C ARG A 615 47.80 -5.12 19.66
N THR A 616 47.86 -4.60 20.88
CA THR A 616 47.23 -3.31 21.21
C THR A 616 47.88 -2.16 20.44
N GLU A 617 49.21 -2.14 20.41
CA GLU A 617 49.99 -1.14 19.66
C GLU A 617 49.74 -1.19 18.15
N VAL A 618 49.54 -2.39 17.57
CA VAL A 618 49.10 -2.54 16.17
C VAL A 618 47.73 -1.89 15.95
N ILE A 619 46.78 -2.09 16.87
CA ILE A 619 45.42 -1.55 16.77
C ILE A 619 45.41 -0.03 16.90
N ASP A 620 46.16 0.50 17.86
CA ASP A 620 46.27 1.94 18.11
C ASP A 620 46.93 2.64 16.91
N SER A 621 48.11 2.14 16.48
CA SER A 621 48.83 2.67 15.31
C SER A 621 48.00 2.59 14.04
N HIS A 622 47.28 1.49 13.84
CA HIS A 622 46.37 1.33 12.72
C HIS A 622 45.27 2.40 12.71
N THR A 623 44.69 2.69 13.88
CA THR A 623 43.59 3.65 14.02
C THR A 623 44.07 5.04 13.66
N GLU A 624 45.22 5.46 14.20
CA GLU A 624 45.85 6.75 13.89
C GLU A 624 46.19 6.89 12.40
N ILE A 625 46.85 5.88 11.81
CA ILE A 625 47.26 5.90 10.39
C ILE A 625 46.04 5.97 9.44
N MET A 626 44.94 5.28 9.77
CA MET A 626 43.74 5.31 8.94
C MET A 626 43.01 6.65 9.04
N GLU A 627 42.96 7.25 10.23
CA GLU A 627 42.36 8.58 10.43
C GLU A 627 43.15 9.68 9.72
N GLU A 628 44.49 9.65 9.78
CA GLU A 628 45.36 10.57 9.04
C GLU A 628 45.20 10.45 7.51
N GLN A 629 44.86 9.26 7.01
CA GLN A 629 44.62 9.00 5.59
C GLN A 629 43.15 9.14 5.17
N GLU A 630 42.29 9.69 6.03
CA GLU A 630 40.85 9.85 5.81
C GLU A 630 40.11 8.53 5.48
N PHE A 631 40.61 7.40 5.99
CA PHE A 631 39.95 6.11 5.92
C PHE A 631 39.27 5.75 7.25
N THR A 632 38.11 5.10 7.19
CA THR A 632 37.49 4.51 8.39
C THR A 632 38.36 3.37 8.93
N PRO A 633 38.83 3.34 10.18
CA PRO A 633 39.64 2.24 10.73
C PRO A 633 38.99 0.85 10.58
N TYR A 634 39.79 -0.20 10.29
CA TYR A 634 39.39 -1.59 10.48
C TYR A 634 39.00 -1.86 11.95
N SER A 635 37.96 -2.67 12.15
CA SER A 635 37.65 -3.19 13.48
C SER A 635 38.78 -4.09 13.99
N GLU A 636 38.93 -4.19 15.32
CA GLU A 636 39.85 -5.15 15.94
C GLU A 636 39.65 -6.58 15.41
N SER A 637 38.39 -7.01 15.32
CA SER A 637 38.02 -8.33 14.78
C SER A 637 38.42 -8.54 13.31
N THR A 638 38.65 -7.46 12.56
CA THR A 638 39.13 -7.52 11.18
C THR A 638 40.65 -7.63 11.13
N LEU A 639 41.36 -6.92 12.01
CA LEU A 639 42.82 -7.09 12.17
C LEU A 639 43.17 -8.47 12.72
N ASP A 640 42.40 -9.00 13.67
CA ASP A 640 42.58 -10.36 14.18
C ASP A 640 42.37 -11.43 13.08
N ARG A 641 41.39 -11.23 12.20
CA ARG A 641 41.17 -12.10 11.04
C ARG A 641 42.29 -11.97 10.00
N ALA A 642 42.80 -10.76 9.79
CA ALA A 642 43.94 -10.52 8.91
C ALA A 642 45.21 -11.21 9.44
N TRP A 643 45.45 -11.12 10.75
CA TRP A 643 46.54 -11.83 11.43
C TRP A 643 46.41 -13.35 11.28
N LYS A 644 45.21 -13.89 11.52
CA LYS A 644 44.93 -15.32 11.31
C LYS A 644 45.18 -15.74 9.85
N ALA A 645 44.74 -14.94 8.88
CA ALA A 645 44.94 -15.22 7.46
C ALA A 645 46.42 -15.19 7.06
N LEU A 646 47.23 -14.29 7.64
CA LEU A 646 48.69 -14.33 7.48
C LEU A 646 49.29 -15.61 8.06
N GLY A 647 48.74 -16.10 9.17
CA GLY A 647 49.13 -17.39 9.74
C GLY A 647 48.77 -18.59 8.86
N ASP A 648 47.55 -18.62 8.31
CA ASP A 648 47.09 -19.67 7.40
C ASP A 648 47.93 -19.74 6.12
N LEU A 649 48.56 -18.62 5.73
CA LEU A 649 49.47 -18.51 4.58
C LEU A 649 50.96 -18.69 4.93
N GLY A 650 51.30 -18.92 6.21
CA GLY A 650 52.67 -19.14 6.68
C GLY A 650 53.53 -17.88 6.77
N PHE A 651 52.93 -16.68 6.79
CA PHE A 651 53.65 -15.40 6.82
C PHE A 651 53.93 -14.86 8.23
N HIS A 652 53.27 -15.38 9.27
CA HIS A 652 53.52 -14.94 10.64
C HIS A 652 54.71 -15.65 11.32
N GLY A 653 55.40 -14.93 12.20
CA GLY A 653 56.51 -15.45 13.01
C GLY A 653 56.05 -16.28 14.22
N GLN A 654 57.00 -16.70 15.06
CA GLN A 654 56.68 -17.58 16.20
C GLN A 654 55.70 -16.92 17.19
N ALA A 655 54.77 -17.72 17.72
CA ALA A 655 53.81 -17.25 18.72
C ALA A 655 54.54 -16.79 20.01
N ARG A 656 54.55 -15.48 20.24
CA ARG A 656 55.15 -14.84 21.42
C ARG A 656 54.10 -14.11 22.23
N ARG A 657 54.30 -14.06 23.54
CA ARG A 657 53.49 -13.26 24.46
C ARG A 657 54.39 -12.52 25.44
N THR A 658 53.93 -11.37 25.89
CA THR A 658 54.54 -10.61 26.99
C THR A 658 54.26 -11.30 28.34
N SER A 659 54.92 -10.85 29.42
CA SER A 659 54.76 -11.39 30.78
C SER A 659 53.35 -11.20 31.36
N ASP A 660 52.62 -10.18 30.91
CA ASP A 660 51.20 -9.91 31.20
C ASP A 660 50.22 -10.64 30.26
N GLY A 661 50.73 -11.47 29.34
CA GLY A 661 49.94 -12.38 28.50
C GLY A 661 49.45 -11.79 27.19
N GLU A 662 49.88 -10.58 26.83
CA GLU A 662 49.53 -9.90 25.57
C GLU A 662 50.19 -10.58 24.37
N ALA A 663 49.48 -10.68 23.24
CA ALA A 663 50.01 -11.27 22.03
C ALA A 663 50.97 -10.32 21.30
N ILE A 664 52.13 -10.85 20.87
CA ILE A 664 53.07 -10.15 19.99
C ILE A 664 52.89 -10.71 18.58
N TRP A 665 52.68 -9.82 17.61
CA TRP A 665 52.54 -10.15 16.20
C TRP A 665 53.85 -9.83 15.46
N SER A 666 54.36 -10.79 14.70
CA SER A 666 55.57 -10.65 13.86
C SER A 666 55.39 -11.38 12.54
N VAL A 667 56.25 -11.07 11.56
CA VAL A 667 56.33 -11.78 10.27
C VAL A 667 57.56 -12.68 10.22
N LEU A 668 57.46 -13.78 9.47
CA LEU A 668 58.49 -14.81 9.37
C LEU A 668 59.85 -14.20 8.97
N GLY A 669 60.91 -14.48 9.74
CA GLY A 669 62.27 -14.02 9.45
C GLY A 669 62.65 -12.65 10.02
N ARG A 670 61.75 -11.96 10.75
CA ARG A 670 62.04 -10.75 11.55
C ARG A 670 61.80 -10.95 13.05
N ASP A 671 62.03 -12.16 13.54
CA ASP A 671 61.85 -12.57 14.94
C ASP A 671 62.97 -12.07 15.89
N GLY A 672 63.50 -10.87 15.64
CA GLY A 672 64.60 -10.26 16.40
C GLY A 672 64.30 -10.07 17.89
N ASP A 673 65.38 -9.99 18.68
CA ASP A 673 65.39 -10.02 20.15
C ASP A 673 64.56 -8.90 20.78
N VAL A 674 63.35 -9.25 21.23
CA VAL A 674 62.62 -8.46 22.22
C VAL A 674 63.24 -8.83 23.58
N GLU A 675 63.77 -7.85 24.31
CA GLU A 675 64.41 -8.06 25.62
C GLU A 675 63.53 -8.92 26.54
N MET A 676 63.96 -10.17 26.75
CA MET A 676 63.42 -11.05 27.78
C MET A 676 64.14 -10.70 29.09
N ALA A 677 63.58 -9.80 29.89
CA ALA A 677 64.01 -9.59 31.27
C ALA A 677 63.34 -10.62 32.18
N GLY A 678 64.15 -11.26 33.03
CA GLY A 678 63.77 -12.34 33.94
C GLY A 678 63.01 -11.93 35.19
#